data_AF-A0A671PDA0-F1
#
_entry.id   AF-A0A671PDA0-F1
#
_cell.length_a   1.000
_cell.length_b   1.000
_cell.length_c   1.000
_cell.angle_alpha   90.00
_cell.angle_beta   90.00
_cell.angle_gamma   90.00
#
_symmetry.space_group_name_H-M   'P 1'
#
loop_
_entity.id
_entity.type
_entity.pdbx_description
1 polymer ?
#
loop_
_entity_poly.entity_id
_entity_poly.type
_entity_poly.pdbx_seq_one_letter_code
_entity_poly.pdbx_strand_id
1 'polypeptide(L)'
;HSFLHVFAELQKAKNKAQSSNNLKEEASLCNHLGEVYAKTGDYRSAIEEHRQELELSEILHDVIGSAVANRKIGECYAELGNIEAALKHQRLHLNLARSVHDAAEEQRALATIGRTYLFLFDSDNSRDSLKHAEDAFKKSLAIVDERLEGTVSSRELSEMKARLLLNLGCVNDGMKEPQRCSDFIRQSIYIAEKNNLLEDLYRANFNLGSIHFRNGQHSRAMRCFEQSKECARKMKDKFSESECFHSIGKILLHLGDFAAARRSLKKAFCLGSQQSSDREAVKRDFKHGEMKNILTDKFSHKALDLSEQLGDLYCKVGCYNKALEAYQAQLVCAEVLGKPARELAVIHVSLAATYTDLRQHHRAVEHYRQELKLREGNPKEECETWLNIAGCEEEIGQPMETLNHSFSAALSCAERSGLNKLQRRVLRAWLQAQQRCGSSQCDDTEARLMELCEQDGLTLEDSEEEDEEEEVENSEPLEDSDIQYSDSGNTNTRRTEFSFNWNRRNEKGETVLHRACIEGNLKQVQYLLDQGHPVNLRDYCGWTALHEACNYGHEEIVAFLLDRGANINDPGGRDCEGVTPLHDTLNCGHFPVARLLVERGASVTVRNSKGHTALDTLRQWFKTYSRQLDQETKQECLETEKLIKRAVSGDGEEINITDLFLMIIVFLKPPASFQNRTAHVPAPIRMRVRVQDNVFLIPVPHSEADSCTVAWLCDQAAQRYYQTCGLLPHLSLQKEGALLLPTDPLLAVLHTNEEVVAEVCSWDLPPLPERYRKACQSLAVEENRRVSRLCEVQDSSSCVNVCGLSLPPASLTPLLRALKLQASLTELRISANRLNNDLLPELMSAAATMPRLRILDISANQITGEGLKKASDTFETKSQCLEELNLSMNPLGDGWTQALASLLSACPMLSALSLQACGLSARFLQQHRLLLANALASKCTGNMRSVCFSHNALGSTGFELVLKTLPMHCLTHLQLSAVCRGPSDQPAMEILTKLLTQMFSMDCGLVLRIKYILVIFRCLPVCPSLVSLDLSGNPSVTSVGLQSLLNALMEAQRPLTHLNLQGCQVSGPLGDVCLDSLSDHIRDLRLCSQSLNKLDQDALQQSWRRRSEHVHVFSHNSKCMLSITAASQ
;
A
#
# COMPACT_ATOMS: atom_id res chain seq x y z
N HIS A 1 -2.12 12.46 18.48
CA HIS A 1 -0.82 12.41 19.17
C HIS A 1 0.27 13.29 18.53
N SER A 2 0.43 13.34 17.20
CA SER A 2 1.47 14.19 16.55
C SER A 2 1.24 15.70 16.70
N PHE A 3 -0.01 16.17 16.66
CA PHE A 3 -0.35 17.61 16.76
C PHE A 3 0.06 18.24 18.10
N LEU A 4 -0.29 17.60 19.22
CA LEU A 4 0.02 18.11 20.56
C LEU A 4 1.53 18.20 20.82
N HIS A 5 2.31 17.31 20.21
CA HIS A 5 3.76 17.34 20.30
C HIS A 5 4.36 18.54 19.55
N VAL A 6 3.98 18.72 18.28
CA VAL A 6 4.46 19.83 17.44
C VAL A 6 4.08 21.19 18.05
N PHE A 7 2.86 21.30 18.57
CA PHE A 7 2.39 22.52 19.24
C PHE A 7 3.22 22.84 20.48
N ALA A 8 3.48 21.85 21.35
CA ALA A 8 4.29 22.04 22.55
C ALA A 8 5.75 22.42 22.24
N GLU A 9 6.33 21.86 21.17
CA GLU A 9 7.67 22.22 20.72
C GLU A 9 7.76 23.65 20.20
N LEU A 10 6.82 24.08 19.35
CA LEU A 10 6.78 25.44 18.84
C LEU A 10 6.59 26.47 19.96
N GLN A 11 5.72 26.19 20.92
CA GLN A 11 5.52 27.08 22.07
C GLN A 11 6.79 27.18 22.93
N LYS A 12 7.49 26.07 23.16
CA LYS A 12 8.76 26.05 23.89
C LYS A 12 9.85 26.82 23.15
N ALA A 13 9.91 26.69 21.83
CA ALA A 13 10.84 27.44 20.98
C ALA A 13 10.54 28.94 21.03
N LYS A 14 9.27 29.35 20.98
CA LYS A 14 8.85 30.76 21.08
C LYS A 14 9.27 31.37 22.42
N ASN A 15 9.00 30.67 23.52
CA ASN A 15 9.41 31.12 24.86
C ASN A 15 10.95 31.26 24.98
N LYS A 16 11.70 30.36 24.32
CA LYS A 16 13.16 30.45 24.27
C LYS A 16 13.61 31.67 23.47
N ALA A 17 13.05 31.90 22.28
CA ALA A 17 13.36 33.07 21.45
C ALA A 17 13.10 34.39 22.20
N GLN A 18 11.97 34.47 22.92
CA GLN A 18 11.63 35.58 23.82
C GLN A 18 12.66 35.78 24.93
N SER A 19 13.06 34.70 25.62
CA SER A 19 14.07 34.78 26.67
C SER A 19 15.45 35.22 26.17
N SER A 20 15.77 34.92 24.90
CA SER A 20 16.99 35.34 24.23
C SER A 20 16.89 36.69 23.51
N ASN A 21 15.72 37.34 23.55
CA ASN A 21 15.41 38.59 22.84
C ASN A 21 15.68 38.53 21.32
N ASN A 22 15.45 37.36 20.69
CA ASN A 22 15.62 37.17 19.25
C ASN A 22 14.31 37.47 18.51
N LEU A 23 14.05 38.75 18.24
CA LEU A 23 12.78 39.24 17.66
C LEU A 23 12.45 38.61 16.30
N LYS A 24 13.45 38.32 15.47
CA LYS A 24 13.24 37.73 14.13
C LYS A 24 12.79 36.27 14.21
N GLU A 25 13.43 35.51 15.10
CA GLU A 25 13.04 34.11 15.36
C GLU A 25 11.68 34.04 16.05
N GLU A 26 11.40 34.96 16.97
CA GLU A 26 10.08 35.09 17.60
C GLU A 26 8.97 35.35 16.57
N ALA A 27 9.16 36.34 15.68
CA ALA A 27 8.19 36.64 14.62
C ALA A 27 7.92 35.42 13.72
N SER A 28 8.98 34.71 13.33
CA SER A 28 8.86 33.47 12.55
C SER A 28 8.09 32.38 13.32
N LEU A 29 8.34 32.21 14.62
CA LEU A 29 7.66 31.21 15.44
C LEU A 29 6.18 31.56 15.67
N CYS A 30 5.85 32.84 15.85
CA CYS A 30 4.47 33.34 15.91
C CYS A 30 3.72 33.02 14.60
N ASN A 31 4.34 33.23 13.44
CA ASN A 31 3.75 32.86 12.15
C ASN A 31 3.42 31.35 12.10
N HIS A 32 4.37 30.48 12.47
CA HIS A 32 4.16 29.03 12.45
C HIS A 32 3.08 28.59 13.45
N LEU A 33 3.04 29.16 14.65
CA LEU A 33 2.00 28.89 15.64
C LEU A 33 0.63 29.35 15.14
N GLY A 34 0.53 30.54 14.55
CA GLY A 34 -0.69 31.06 13.93
C GLY A 34 -1.23 30.14 12.84
N GLU A 35 -0.36 29.60 11.97
CA GLU A 35 -0.76 28.62 10.95
C GLU A 35 -1.28 27.32 11.55
N VAL A 36 -0.68 26.85 12.64
CA VAL A 36 -1.11 25.64 13.35
C VAL A 36 -2.49 25.83 13.96
N TYR A 37 -2.72 26.96 14.65
CA TYR A 37 -4.02 27.33 15.20
C TYR A 37 -5.11 27.44 14.13
N ALA A 38 -4.79 28.11 13.01
CA ALA A 38 -5.71 28.24 11.88
C ALA A 38 -6.09 26.88 11.27
N LYS A 39 -5.15 25.93 11.16
CA LYS A 39 -5.42 24.56 10.67
C LYS A 39 -6.34 23.75 11.59
N THR A 40 -6.37 24.07 12.88
CA THR A 40 -7.31 23.46 13.84
C THR A 40 -8.66 24.16 13.94
N GLY A 41 -8.86 25.26 13.23
CA GLY A 41 -10.08 26.06 13.30
C GLY A 41 -10.15 27.02 14.49
N ASP A 42 -9.06 27.18 15.26
CA ASP A 42 -8.97 28.19 16.31
C ASP A 42 -8.44 29.51 15.76
N TYR A 43 -9.27 30.19 14.98
CA TYR A 43 -8.90 31.43 14.31
C TYR A 43 -8.67 32.60 15.28
N ARG A 44 -9.22 32.54 16.50
CA ARG A 44 -9.03 33.63 17.47
C ARG A 44 -7.60 33.64 17.99
N SER A 45 -7.11 32.49 18.44
CA SER A 45 -5.70 32.36 18.86
C SER A 45 -4.73 32.56 17.69
N ALA A 46 -5.09 32.13 16.47
CA ALA A 46 -4.29 32.43 15.28
C ALA A 46 -4.13 33.93 15.03
N ILE A 47 -5.19 34.73 15.21
CA ILE A 47 -5.13 36.19 15.05
C ILE A 47 -4.23 36.83 16.11
N GLU A 48 -4.25 36.34 17.35
CA GLU A 48 -3.38 36.85 18.42
C GLU A 48 -1.90 36.61 18.09
N GLU A 49 -1.56 35.40 17.63
CA GLU A 49 -0.20 35.05 17.20
C GLU A 49 0.26 35.89 15.99
N HIS A 50 -0.59 36.06 14.97
CA HIS A 50 -0.24 36.87 13.80
C HIS A 50 -0.21 38.38 14.09
N ARG A 51 -0.93 38.86 15.11
CA ARG A 51 -0.79 40.26 15.59
C ARG A 51 0.56 40.47 16.25
N GLN A 52 1.01 39.51 17.05
CA GLN A 52 2.35 39.56 17.63
C GLN A 52 3.44 39.49 16.55
N GLU A 53 3.26 38.65 15.53
CA GLU A 53 4.13 38.62 14.34
C GLU A 53 4.17 40.00 13.66
N LEU A 54 3.02 40.66 13.48
CA LEU A 54 2.93 41.97 12.85
C LEU A 54 3.69 43.04 13.64
N GLU A 55 3.45 43.13 14.95
CA GLU A 55 4.13 44.09 15.83
C GLU A 55 5.65 43.91 15.80
N LEU A 56 6.13 42.66 15.88
CA LEU A 56 7.55 42.34 15.78
C LEU A 56 8.14 42.70 14.41
N SER A 57 7.40 42.44 13.33
CA SER A 57 7.83 42.77 11.96
C SER A 57 7.91 44.28 11.73
N GLU A 58 6.99 45.06 12.31
CA GLU A 58 7.02 46.52 12.26
C GLU A 58 8.22 47.11 13.01
N ILE A 59 8.56 46.54 14.19
CA ILE A 59 9.75 46.90 14.96
C ILE A 59 11.04 46.58 14.18
N LEU A 60 11.06 45.45 13.46
CA LEU A 60 12.17 45.03 12.63
C LEU A 60 12.26 45.77 11.28
N HIS A 61 11.27 46.62 10.96
CA HIS A 61 11.10 47.25 9.66
C HIS A 61 11.04 46.26 8.48
N ASP A 62 10.53 45.05 8.73
CA ASP A 62 10.32 44.01 7.71
C ASP A 62 8.95 44.21 7.03
N VAL A 63 8.95 44.99 5.94
CA VAL A 63 7.74 45.33 5.19
C VAL A 63 7.06 44.09 4.60
N ILE A 64 7.83 43.07 4.19
CA ILE A 64 7.29 41.82 3.65
C ILE A 64 6.67 40.99 4.78
N GLY A 65 7.36 40.86 5.92
CA GLY A 65 6.82 40.24 7.13
C GLY A 65 5.50 40.87 7.57
N SER A 66 5.44 42.21 7.63
CA SER A 66 4.20 42.93 7.94
C SER A 66 3.09 42.70 6.90
N ALA A 67 3.44 42.58 5.61
CA ALA A 67 2.48 42.27 4.56
C ALA A 67 1.90 40.85 4.73
N VAL A 68 2.75 39.86 4.99
CA VAL A 68 2.35 38.46 5.22
C VAL A 68 1.48 38.32 6.47
N ALA A 69 1.87 38.96 7.58
CA ALA A 69 1.07 38.95 8.81
C ALA A 69 -0.33 39.54 8.59
N ASN A 70 -0.43 40.67 7.87
CA ASN A 70 -1.72 41.26 7.49
C ASN A 70 -2.56 40.35 6.61
N ARG A 71 -1.95 39.62 5.66
CA ARG A 71 -2.65 38.62 4.86
C ARG A 71 -3.26 37.53 5.75
N LYS A 72 -2.49 36.97 6.68
CA LYS A 72 -2.90 35.88 7.57
C LYS A 72 -4.00 36.29 8.55
N ILE A 73 -3.88 37.49 9.13
CA ILE A 73 -4.94 38.09 9.96
C ILE A 73 -6.23 38.25 9.15
N GLY A 74 -6.11 38.75 7.92
CA GLY A 74 -7.25 38.93 7.02
C GLY A 74 -7.93 37.60 6.66
N GLU A 75 -7.16 36.54 6.37
CA GLU A 75 -7.68 35.19 6.12
C GLU A 75 -8.45 34.65 7.33
N CYS A 76 -7.90 34.79 8.54
CA CYS A 76 -8.58 34.35 9.77
C CYS A 76 -9.88 35.13 10.05
N TYR A 77 -9.90 36.44 9.81
CA TYR A 77 -11.14 37.22 9.94
C TYR A 77 -12.22 36.83 8.94
N ALA A 78 -11.83 36.45 7.72
CA ALA A 78 -12.76 35.98 6.70
C ALA A 78 -13.42 34.66 7.14
N GLU A 79 -12.65 33.71 7.68
CA GLU A 79 -13.16 32.43 8.20
C GLU A 79 -14.05 32.62 9.44
N LEU A 80 -13.82 33.66 10.25
CA LEU A 80 -14.72 34.07 11.35
C LEU A 80 -15.99 34.81 10.88
N GLY A 81 -16.14 35.08 9.59
CA GLY A 81 -17.26 35.83 9.01
C GLY A 81 -17.18 37.35 9.18
N ASN A 82 -16.07 37.90 9.71
CA ASN A 82 -15.88 39.35 9.83
C ASN A 82 -15.23 39.92 8.56
N ILE A 83 -16.06 40.07 7.52
CA ILE A 83 -15.62 40.48 6.17
C ILE A 83 -15.02 41.88 6.15
N GLU A 84 -15.54 42.83 6.95
CA GLU A 84 -15.03 44.20 6.97
C GLU A 84 -13.60 44.27 7.50
N ALA A 85 -13.34 43.61 8.63
CA ALA A 85 -12.00 43.52 9.19
C ALA A 85 -11.03 42.77 8.25
N ALA A 86 -11.50 41.68 7.63
CA ALA A 86 -10.73 40.92 6.65
C ALA A 86 -10.27 41.78 5.49
N LEU A 87 -11.20 42.50 4.83
CA LEU A 87 -10.89 43.38 3.70
C LEU A 87 -9.97 44.54 4.09
N LYS A 88 -10.09 45.06 5.32
CA LYS A 88 -9.19 46.12 5.82
C LYS A 88 -7.73 45.64 5.86
N HIS A 89 -7.47 44.49 6.49
CA HIS A 89 -6.12 43.93 6.58
C HIS A 89 -5.57 43.48 5.21
N GLN A 90 -6.43 42.90 4.35
CA GLN A 90 -6.02 42.49 3.01
C GLN A 90 -5.69 43.68 2.09
N ARG A 91 -6.40 44.82 2.23
CA ARG A 91 -6.04 46.07 1.52
C ARG A 91 -4.72 46.64 2.02
N LEU A 92 -4.44 46.55 3.32
CA LEU A 92 -3.14 46.95 3.88
C LEU A 92 -2.02 46.07 3.32
N HIS A 93 -2.21 44.75 3.28
CA HIS A 93 -1.30 43.81 2.63
C HIS A 93 -1.03 44.19 1.15
N LEU A 94 -2.08 44.50 0.37
CA LEU A 94 -1.94 44.94 -1.02
C LEU A 94 -1.11 46.23 -1.14
N ASN A 95 -1.35 47.22 -0.26
CA ASN A 95 -0.62 48.48 -0.27
C ASN A 95 0.85 48.28 0.09
N LEU A 96 1.15 47.45 1.08
CA LEU A 96 2.52 47.11 1.47
C LEU A 96 3.26 46.38 0.35
N ALA A 97 2.64 45.36 -0.27
CA ALA A 97 3.22 44.65 -1.41
C ALA A 97 3.56 45.59 -2.58
N ARG A 98 2.67 46.55 -2.90
CA ARG A 98 2.92 47.58 -3.91
C ARG A 98 4.04 48.54 -3.55
N SER A 99 4.18 48.88 -2.26
CA SER A 99 5.23 49.79 -1.80
C SER A 99 6.64 49.21 -1.98
N VAL A 100 6.79 47.89 -1.93
CA VAL A 100 8.07 47.18 -2.19
C VAL A 100 8.18 46.65 -3.61
N HIS A 101 7.20 46.95 -4.48
CA HIS A 101 7.11 46.46 -5.86
C HIS A 101 7.18 44.93 -6.01
N ASP A 102 6.71 44.18 -4.99
CA ASP A 102 6.68 42.72 -5.01
C ASP A 102 5.44 42.24 -5.79
N ALA A 103 5.66 41.76 -7.01
CA ALA A 103 4.60 41.27 -7.88
C ALA A 103 3.94 39.99 -7.36
N ALA A 104 4.67 39.14 -6.64
CA ALA A 104 4.14 37.87 -6.13
C ALA A 104 3.20 38.12 -4.94
N GLU A 105 3.61 38.98 -4.00
CA GLU A 105 2.73 39.38 -2.90
C GLU A 105 1.55 40.26 -3.38
N GLU A 106 1.74 41.11 -4.40
CA GLU A 106 0.62 41.86 -5.00
C GLU A 106 -0.43 40.91 -5.61
N GLN A 107 0.02 39.88 -6.32
CA GLN A 107 -0.84 38.84 -6.88
C GLN A 107 -1.61 38.10 -5.78
N ARG A 108 -0.92 37.64 -4.73
CA ARG A 108 -1.52 36.93 -3.59
C ARG A 108 -2.55 37.79 -2.87
N ALA A 109 -2.25 39.07 -2.63
CA ALA A 109 -3.17 40.02 -2.02
C ALA A 109 -4.49 40.13 -2.81
N LEU A 110 -4.41 40.29 -4.14
CA LEU A 110 -5.59 40.37 -5.00
C LEU A 110 -6.38 39.05 -5.02
N ALA A 111 -5.72 37.90 -5.02
CA ALA A 111 -6.37 36.60 -4.94
C ALA A 111 -7.11 36.42 -3.60
N THR A 112 -6.50 36.82 -2.49
CA THR A 112 -7.13 36.75 -1.16
C THR A 112 -8.34 37.68 -1.07
N ILE A 113 -8.24 38.93 -1.58
CA ILE A 113 -9.38 39.86 -1.66
C ILE A 113 -10.53 39.26 -2.47
N GLY A 114 -10.23 38.66 -3.63
CA GLY A 114 -11.24 38.02 -4.47
C GLY A 114 -11.95 36.88 -3.75
N ARG A 115 -11.22 36.05 -3.00
CA ARG A 115 -11.80 34.96 -2.18
C ARG A 115 -12.68 35.49 -1.05
N THR A 116 -12.29 36.57 -0.39
CA THR A 116 -13.11 37.22 0.65
C THR A 116 -14.45 37.73 0.09
N TYR A 117 -14.45 38.26 -1.14
CA TYR A 117 -15.69 38.65 -1.81
C TYR A 117 -16.57 37.45 -2.22
N LEU A 118 -15.97 36.29 -2.53
CA LEU A 118 -16.73 35.04 -2.71
C LEU A 118 -17.38 34.59 -1.39
N PHE A 119 -16.68 34.66 -0.27
CA PHE A 119 -17.29 34.37 1.05
C PHE A 119 -18.41 35.35 1.41
N LEU A 120 -18.25 36.63 1.05
CA LEU A 120 -19.31 37.61 1.22
C LEU A 120 -20.54 37.24 0.38
N PHE A 121 -20.33 36.76 -0.86
CA PHE A 121 -21.42 36.29 -1.73
C PHE A 121 -22.22 35.13 -1.13
N ASP A 122 -21.56 34.17 -0.47
CA ASP A 122 -22.27 33.07 0.20
C ASP A 122 -23.24 33.57 1.30
N SER A 123 -22.97 34.75 1.86
CA SER A 123 -23.80 35.39 2.89
C SER A 123 -24.85 36.34 2.31
N ASP A 124 -24.47 37.21 1.36
CA ASP A 124 -25.30 38.30 0.86
C ASP A 124 -26.03 37.99 -0.46
N ASN A 125 -25.62 36.94 -1.18
CA ASN A 125 -26.04 36.59 -2.54
C ASN A 125 -26.03 37.77 -3.54
N SER A 126 -25.17 38.76 -3.31
CA SER A 126 -25.09 40.00 -4.08
C SER A 126 -24.26 39.82 -5.34
N ARG A 127 -24.82 40.24 -6.48
CA ARG A 127 -24.10 40.25 -7.75
C ARG A 127 -22.91 41.21 -7.75
N ASP A 128 -22.94 42.26 -6.93
CA ASP A 128 -21.83 43.20 -6.85
C ASP A 128 -20.64 42.58 -6.13
N SER A 129 -20.85 41.74 -5.11
CA SER A 129 -19.79 40.96 -4.46
C SER A 129 -19.07 40.06 -5.47
N LEU A 130 -19.82 39.38 -6.34
CA LEU A 130 -19.25 38.58 -7.45
C LEU A 130 -18.44 39.43 -8.45
N LYS A 131 -18.89 40.65 -8.79
CA LYS A 131 -18.12 41.53 -9.70
C LYS A 131 -16.79 41.98 -9.08
N HIS A 132 -16.80 42.31 -7.78
CA HIS A 132 -15.57 42.68 -7.07
C HIS A 132 -14.60 41.48 -7.01
N ALA A 133 -15.12 40.27 -6.78
CA ALA A 133 -14.33 39.05 -6.85
C ALA A 133 -13.74 38.84 -8.25
N GLU A 134 -14.56 38.96 -9.30
CA GLU A 134 -14.14 38.81 -10.70
C GLU A 134 -13.01 39.79 -11.07
N ASP A 135 -13.17 41.07 -10.72
CA ASP A 135 -12.19 42.12 -10.99
C ASP A 135 -10.86 41.86 -10.26
N ALA A 136 -10.91 41.47 -8.98
CA ALA A 136 -9.72 41.12 -8.20
C ALA A 136 -8.98 39.92 -8.81
N PHE A 137 -9.69 38.85 -9.17
CA PHE A 137 -9.07 37.67 -9.80
C PHE A 137 -8.51 37.97 -11.19
N LYS A 138 -9.18 38.77 -12.02
CA LYS A 138 -8.66 39.17 -13.33
C LYS A 138 -7.38 40.01 -13.22
N LYS A 139 -7.34 40.96 -12.28
CA LYS A 139 -6.12 41.75 -12.00
C LYS A 139 -4.98 40.86 -11.51
N SER A 140 -5.29 39.91 -10.61
CA SER A 140 -4.33 38.93 -10.13
C SER A 140 -3.78 38.07 -11.28
N LEU A 141 -4.65 37.58 -12.16
CA LEU A 141 -4.26 36.75 -13.32
C LEU A 141 -3.38 37.52 -14.31
N ALA A 142 -3.68 38.80 -14.57
CA ALA A 142 -2.86 39.66 -15.42
C ALA A 142 -1.43 39.82 -14.88
N ILE A 143 -1.25 39.94 -13.56
CA ILE A 143 0.09 39.98 -12.94
C ILE A 143 0.83 38.66 -13.18
N VAL A 144 0.13 37.52 -13.06
CA VAL A 144 0.73 36.21 -13.32
C VAL A 144 1.18 36.05 -14.77
N ASP A 145 0.37 36.51 -15.72
CA ASP A 145 0.67 36.41 -17.15
C ASP A 145 1.75 37.39 -17.62
N GLU A 146 1.81 38.61 -17.06
CA GLU A 146 2.66 39.68 -17.60
C GLU A 146 3.94 39.94 -16.80
N ARG A 147 3.94 39.68 -15.48
CA ARG A 147 5.01 40.14 -14.57
C ARG A 147 5.72 39.02 -13.82
N LEU A 148 5.09 37.85 -13.70
CA LEU A 148 5.62 36.73 -12.90
C LEU A 148 6.36 35.67 -13.71
N GLU A 149 6.33 35.75 -15.04
CA GLU A 149 7.06 34.82 -15.91
C GLU A 149 8.58 35.00 -15.73
N GLY A 150 9.27 33.93 -15.31
CA GLY A 150 10.71 33.94 -15.05
C GLY A 150 11.15 34.46 -13.67
N THR A 151 10.25 35.04 -12.86
CA THR A 151 10.57 35.51 -11.50
C THR A 151 10.25 34.47 -10.41
N VAL A 152 9.20 33.68 -10.62
CA VAL A 152 8.81 32.54 -9.77
C VAL A 152 8.98 31.22 -10.53
N SER A 153 9.02 30.12 -9.78
CA SER A 153 9.17 28.79 -10.39
C SER A 153 8.00 28.47 -11.32
N SER A 154 8.25 27.72 -12.40
CA SER A 154 7.20 27.29 -13.34
C SER A 154 6.06 26.54 -12.65
N ARG A 155 6.37 25.82 -11.56
CA ARG A 155 5.38 25.11 -10.75
C ARG A 155 4.49 26.08 -9.99
N GLU A 156 5.07 27.04 -9.28
CA GLU A 156 4.33 28.05 -8.51
C GLU A 156 3.45 28.92 -9.41
N LEU A 157 3.97 29.31 -10.58
CA LEU A 157 3.19 30.05 -11.58
C LEU A 157 1.98 29.22 -12.07
N SER A 158 2.16 27.91 -12.27
CA SER A 158 1.06 27.01 -12.65
C SER A 158 0.04 26.83 -11.52
N GLU A 159 0.48 26.73 -10.26
CA GLU A 159 -0.39 26.67 -9.08
C GLU A 159 -1.24 27.95 -8.94
N MET A 160 -0.61 29.13 -9.07
CA MET A 160 -1.30 30.42 -9.06
C MET A 160 -2.35 30.51 -10.18
N LYS A 161 -2.00 30.16 -11.42
CA LYS A 161 -2.93 30.16 -12.56
C LYS A 161 -4.09 29.19 -12.34
N ALA A 162 -3.81 27.94 -11.94
CA ALA A 162 -4.86 26.93 -11.73
C ALA A 162 -5.87 27.38 -10.68
N ARG A 163 -5.42 27.95 -9.55
CA ARG A 163 -6.30 28.45 -8.48
C ARG A 163 -7.13 29.65 -8.91
N LEU A 164 -6.54 30.61 -9.62
CA LEU A 164 -7.25 31.80 -10.11
C LEU A 164 -8.34 31.42 -11.13
N LEU A 165 -8.04 30.50 -12.04
CA LEU A 165 -9.02 30.01 -13.01
C LEU A 165 -10.15 29.23 -12.33
N LEU A 166 -9.84 28.41 -11.32
CA LEU A 166 -10.86 27.74 -10.52
C LEU A 166 -11.79 28.76 -9.84
N ASN A 167 -11.21 29.76 -9.18
CA ASN A 167 -11.98 30.80 -8.49
C ASN A 167 -12.85 31.62 -9.46
N LEU A 168 -12.33 31.98 -10.64
CA LEU A 168 -13.12 32.59 -11.71
C LEU A 168 -14.26 31.67 -12.16
N GLY A 169 -14.01 30.35 -12.23
CA GLY A 169 -15.05 29.35 -12.45
C GLY A 169 -16.17 29.42 -11.42
N CYS A 170 -15.84 29.48 -10.13
CA CYS A 170 -16.81 29.62 -9.03
C CYS A 170 -17.58 30.95 -9.09
N VAL A 171 -16.91 32.06 -9.42
CA VAL A 171 -17.59 33.36 -9.65
C VAL A 171 -18.63 33.23 -10.77
N ASN A 172 -18.28 32.57 -11.88
CA ASN A 172 -19.18 32.40 -13.02
C ASN A 172 -20.34 31.43 -12.71
N ASP A 173 -20.14 30.45 -11.82
CA ASP A 173 -21.23 29.63 -11.27
C ASP A 173 -22.24 30.50 -10.49
N GLY A 174 -21.74 31.36 -9.60
CA GLY A 174 -22.56 32.33 -8.87
C GLY A 174 -23.29 33.32 -9.79
N MET A 175 -22.63 33.76 -10.87
CA MET A 175 -23.22 34.63 -11.90
C MET A 175 -24.25 33.91 -12.79
N LYS A 176 -24.39 32.57 -12.65
CA LYS A 176 -25.24 31.71 -13.50
C LYS A 176 -24.84 31.73 -14.98
N GLU A 177 -23.54 31.77 -15.26
CA GLU A 177 -22.96 31.65 -16.61
C GLU A 177 -22.32 30.26 -16.80
N PRO A 178 -23.10 29.19 -17.06
CA PRO A 178 -22.63 27.80 -16.98
C PRO A 178 -21.52 27.46 -17.98
N GLN A 179 -21.54 28.09 -19.17
CA GLN A 179 -20.52 27.86 -20.19
C GLN A 179 -19.16 28.42 -19.76
N ARG A 180 -19.12 29.67 -19.31
CA ARG A 180 -17.89 30.31 -18.81
C ARG A 180 -17.36 29.64 -17.55
N CYS A 181 -18.27 29.25 -16.66
CA CYS A 181 -17.94 28.45 -15.48
C CYS A 181 -17.22 27.15 -15.89
N SER A 182 -17.82 26.36 -16.78
CA SER A 182 -17.19 25.12 -17.24
C SER A 182 -15.87 25.37 -17.96
N ASP A 183 -15.73 26.44 -18.76
CA ASP A 183 -14.50 26.75 -19.48
C ASP A 183 -13.35 27.06 -18.51
N PHE A 184 -13.58 27.92 -17.51
CA PHE A 184 -12.56 28.27 -16.52
C PHE A 184 -12.12 27.09 -15.65
N ILE A 185 -13.07 26.28 -15.17
CA ILE A 185 -12.73 25.10 -14.36
C ILE A 185 -11.99 24.05 -15.19
N ARG A 186 -12.38 23.85 -16.45
CA ARG A 186 -11.66 22.96 -17.37
C ARG A 186 -10.23 23.43 -17.66
N GLN A 187 -10.02 24.74 -17.82
CA GLN A 187 -8.67 25.30 -17.95
C GLN A 187 -7.84 25.07 -16.67
N SER A 188 -8.45 25.21 -15.49
CA SER A 188 -7.81 24.91 -14.21
C SER A 188 -7.38 23.43 -14.12
N ILE A 189 -8.28 22.50 -14.45
CA ILE A 189 -8.00 21.06 -14.49
C ILE A 189 -6.83 20.77 -15.45
N TYR A 190 -6.85 21.33 -16.65
CA TYR A 190 -5.80 21.12 -17.65
C TYR A 190 -4.41 21.58 -17.16
N ILE A 191 -4.32 22.78 -16.57
CA ILE A 191 -3.04 23.27 -16.01
C ILE A 191 -2.59 22.37 -14.86
N ALA A 192 -3.50 21.99 -13.97
CA ALA A 192 -3.18 21.15 -12.81
C ALA A 192 -2.71 19.75 -13.23
N GLU A 193 -3.37 19.14 -14.21
CA GLU A 193 -3.01 17.82 -14.73
C GLU A 193 -1.65 17.83 -15.44
N LYS A 194 -1.42 18.80 -16.34
CA LYS A 194 -0.15 18.94 -17.07
C LYS A 194 1.05 19.12 -16.14
N ASN A 195 0.86 19.80 -15.00
CA ASN A 195 1.92 20.10 -14.04
C ASN A 195 1.91 19.16 -12.82
N ASN A 196 1.07 18.12 -12.81
CA ASN A 196 0.92 17.15 -11.71
C ASN A 196 0.63 17.80 -10.33
N LEU A 197 -0.24 18.81 -10.33
CA LEU A 197 -0.68 19.55 -9.15
C LEU A 197 -1.89 18.86 -8.52
N LEU A 198 -1.66 17.79 -7.75
CA LEU A 198 -2.72 16.91 -7.25
C LEU A 198 -3.78 17.62 -6.38
N GLU A 199 -3.39 18.59 -5.56
CA GLU A 199 -4.31 19.32 -4.68
C GLU A 199 -5.24 20.25 -5.49
N ASP A 200 -4.67 20.97 -6.46
CA ASP A 200 -5.44 21.85 -7.35
C ASP A 200 -6.33 21.04 -8.30
N LEU A 201 -5.84 19.89 -8.78
CA LEU A 201 -6.60 18.94 -9.58
C LEU A 201 -7.76 18.33 -8.79
N TYR A 202 -7.55 17.99 -7.52
CA TYR A 202 -8.60 17.55 -6.59
C TYR A 202 -9.70 18.60 -6.47
N ARG A 203 -9.32 19.85 -6.12
CA ARG A 203 -10.25 20.96 -5.90
C ARG A 203 -11.05 21.28 -7.16
N ALA A 204 -10.40 21.34 -8.32
CA ALA A 204 -11.05 21.69 -9.56
C ALA A 204 -12.07 20.62 -9.99
N ASN A 205 -11.70 19.34 -9.92
CA ASN A 205 -12.62 18.23 -10.20
C ASN A 205 -13.77 18.18 -9.18
N PHE A 206 -13.51 18.43 -7.90
CA PHE A 206 -14.53 18.33 -6.87
C PHE A 206 -15.59 19.42 -7.04
N ASN A 207 -15.15 20.65 -7.33
CA ASN A 207 -16.04 21.78 -7.63
C ASN A 207 -16.84 21.53 -8.91
N LEU A 208 -16.20 21.04 -9.97
CA LEU A 208 -16.89 20.70 -11.22
C LEU A 208 -17.94 19.60 -11.00
N GLY A 209 -17.60 18.56 -10.23
CA GLY A 209 -18.52 17.49 -9.85
C GLY A 209 -19.72 18.00 -9.06
N SER A 210 -19.50 18.91 -8.11
CA SER A 210 -20.55 19.55 -7.32
C SER A 210 -21.49 20.41 -8.18
N ILE A 211 -20.95 21.14 -9.16
CA ILE A 211 -21.74 21.92 -10.12
C ILE A 211 -22.57 20.97 -11.00
N HIS A 212 -21.98 19.91 -11.55
CA HIS A 212 -22.70 18.92 -12.34
C HIS A 212 -23.80 18.23 -11.54
N PHE A 213 -23.54 17.92 -10.27
CA PHE A 213 -24.54 17.30 -9.38
C PHE A 213 -25.72 18.24 -9.13
N ARG A 214 -25.47 19.53 -8.84
CA ARG A 214 -26.53 20.55 -8.70
C ARG A 214 -27.36 20.73 -9.98
N ASN A 215 -26.74 20.55 -11.14
CA ASN A 215 -27.40 20.62 -12.45
C ASN A 215 -28.09 19.30 -12.87
N GLY A 216 -28.14 18.27 -12.01
CA GLY A 216 -28.76 16.97 -12.31
C GLY A 216 -27.97 16.07 -13.26
N GLN A 217 -26.73 16.44 -13.58
CA GLN A 217 -25.85 15.68 -14.49
C GLN A 217 -25.08 14.61 -13.70
N HIS A 218 -25.78 13.59 -13.21
CA HIS A 218 -25.24 12.58 -12.31
C HIS A 218 -24.01 11.83 -12.85
N SER A 219 -23.98 11.50 -14.14
CA SER A 219 -22.85 10.81 -14.79
C SER A 219 -21.57 11.64 -14.78
N ARG A 220 -21.66 12.90 -15.23
CA ARG A 220 -20.53 13.85 -15.22
C ARG A 220 -20.06 14.13 -13.79
N ALA A 221 -21.00 14.29 -12.85
CA ALA A 221 -20.67 14.50 -11.44
C ALA A 221 -19.89 13.31 -10.86
N MET A 222 -20.35 12.09 -11.14
CA MET A 222 -19.72 10.86 -10.67
C MET A 222 -18.28 10.73 -11.16
N ARG A 223 -18.02 11.03 -12.44
CA ARG A 223 -16.66 10.99 -13.02
C ARG A 223 -15.73 12.01 -12.37
N CYS A 224 -16.20 13.25 -12.18
CA CYS A 224 -15.41 14.28 -11.52
C CYS A 224 -15.06 13.91 -10.07
N PHE A 225 -16.03 13.42 -9.29
CA PHE A 225 -15.76 12.99 -7.90
C PHE A 225 -14.82 11.80 -7.80
N GLU A 226 -14.81 10.91 -8.79
CA GLU A 226 -13.86 9.80 -8.86
C GLU A 226 -12.44 10.26 -9.17
N GLN A 227 -12.28 11.21 -10.09
CA GLN A 227 -10.99 11.85 -10.36
C GLN A 227 -10.47 12.57 -9.10
N SER A 228 -11.33 13.28 -8.38
CA SER A 228 -11.00 13.85 -7.07
C SER A 228 -10.59 12.77 -6.06
N LYS A 229 -11.36 11.67 -5.94
CA LYS A 229 -11.04 10.57 -5.03
C LYS A 229 -9.67 9.95 -5.33
N GLU A 230 -9.33 9.78 -6.60
CA GLU A 230 -8.02 9.26 -7.00
C GLU A 230 -6.88 10.23 -6.62
N CYS A 231 -7.10 11.54 -6.80
CA CYS A 231 -6.15 12.56 -6.34
C CYS A 231 -5.97 12.49 -4.82
N ALA A 232 -7.06 12.40 -4.05
CA ALA A 232 -7.03 12.28 -2.59
C ALA A 232 -6.23 11.04 -2.14
N ARG A 233 -6.41 9.90 -2.82
CA ARG A 233 -5.62 8.67 -2.57
C ARG A 233 -4.14 8.85 -2.88
N LYS A 234 -3.81 9.49 -4.01
CA LYS A 234 -2.41 9.80 -4.37
C LYS A 234 -1.75 10.72 -3.35
N MET A 235 -2.51 11.67 -2.79
CA MET A 235 -2.07 12.56 -1.71
C MET A 235 -2.06 11.89 -0.32
N LYS A 236 -2.68 10.71 -0.16
CA LYS A 236 -2.94 10.03 1.12
C LYS A 236 -3.76 10.89 2.10
N ASP A 237 -4.63 11.74 1.58
CA ASP A 237 -5.53 12.56 2.39
C ASP A 237 -6.88 11.85 2.60
N LYS A 238 -7.03 11.25 3.78
CA LYS A 238 -8.24 10.53 4.18
C LYS A 238 -9.48 11.40 4.27
N PHE A 239 -9.34 12.70 4.59
CA PHE A 239 -10.48 13.59 4.76
C PHE A 239 -11.05 13.98 3.40
N SER A 240 -10.18 14.37 2.47
CA SER A 240 -10.56 14.58 1.07
C SER A 240 -11.14 13.32 0.41
N GLU A 241 -10.61 12.13 0.74
CA GLU A 241 -11.17 10.86 0.25
C GLU A 241 -12.59 10.62 0.80
N SER A 242 -12.82 10.97 2.07
CA SER A 242 -14.13 10.88 2.72
C SER A 242 -15.18 11.79 2.06
N GLU A 243 -14.84 13.04 1.76
CA GLU A 243 -15.72 13.98 1.06
C GLU A 243 -16.16 13.46 -0.32
N CYS A 244 -15.23 12.83 -1.04
CA CYS A 244 -15.55 12.20 -2.32
C CYS A 244 -16.51 11.03 -2.15
N PHE A 245 -16.27 10.13 -1.18
CA PHE A 245 -17.17 9.01 -0.90
C PHE A 245 -18.57 9.48 -0.47
N HIS A 246 -18.65 10.56 0.30
CA HIS A 246 -19.93 11.16 0.70
C HIS A 246 -20.69 11.69 -0.52
N SER A 247 -20.02 12.46 -1.38
CA SER A 247 -20.61 13.03 -2.60
C SER A 247 -21.07 11.94 -3.59
N ILE A 248 -20.25 10.90 -3.77
CA ILE A 248 -20.61 9.70 -4.54
C ILE A 248 -21.84 9.00 -3.95
N GLY A 249 -21.85 8.80 -2.62
CA GLY A 249 -22.97 8.22 -1.91
C GLY A 249 -24.28 8.97 -2.15
N LYS A 250 -24.24 10.31 -2.15
CA LYS A 250 -25.42 11.14 -2.44
C LYS A 250 -25.92 10.97 -3.87
N ILE A 251 -25.02 10.89 -4.87
CA ILE A 251 -25.42 10.61 -6.26
C ILE A 251 -26.12 9.24 -6.34
N LEU A 252 -25.55 8.21 -5.71
CA LEU A 252 -26.10 6.86 -5.74
C LEU A 252 -27.47 6.78 -5.05
N LEU A 253 -27.69 7.55 -3.97
CA LEU A 253 -29.01 7.71 -3.35
C LEU A 253 -30.03 8.34 -4.31
N HIS A 254 -29.61 9.32 -5.13
CA HIS A 254 -30.47 9.95 -6.15
C HIS A 254 -30.78 8.99 -7.31
N LEU A 255 -29.81 8.16 -7.71
CA LEU A 255 -29.98 7.15 -8.77
C LEU A 255 -30.77 5.90 -8.32
N GLY A 256 -30.98 5.73 -7.02
CA GLY A 256 -31.72 4.60 -6.45
C GLY A 256 -30.91 3.33 -6.24
N ASP A 257 -29.58 3.36 -6.43
CA ASP A 257 -28.68 2.24 -6.07
C ASP A 257 -28.30 2.35 -4.59
N PHE A 258 -29.25 2.00 -3.73
CA PHE A 258 -29.11 2.11 -2.27
C PHE A 258 -28.03 1.17 -1.70
N ALA A 259 -27.71 0.07 -2.38
CA ALA A 259 -26.68 -0.88 -1.95
C ALA A 259 -25.27 -0.33 -2.19
N ALA A 260 -25.02 0.27 -3.37
CA ALA A 260 -23.79 1.00 -3.64
C ALA A 260 -23.68 2.24 -2.75
N ALA A 261 -24.76 3.02 -2.62
CA ALA A 261 -24.79 4.19 -1.76
C ALA A 261 -24.37 3.88 -0.33
N ARG A 262 -24.88 2.78 0.26
CA ARG A 262 -24.52 2.36 1.61
C ARG A 262 -23.02 2.05 1.74
N ARG A 263 -22.41 1.36 0.77
CA ARG A 263 -20.98 1.04 0.80
C ARG A 263 -20.13 2.30 0.74
N SER A 264 -20.44 3.23 -0.16
CA SER A 264 -19.73 4.50 -0.27
C SER A 264 -19.89 5.34 1.00
N LEU A 265 -21.11 5.47 1.53
CA LEU A 265 -21.40 6.23 2.75
C LEU A 265 -20.78 5.61 4.02
N LYS A 266 -20.74 4.27 4.13
CA LYS A 266 -20.01 3.56 5.19
C LYS A 266 -18.53 3.92 5.15
N LYS A 267 -17.94 3.98 3.95
CA LYS A 267 -16.52 4.31 3.78
C LYS A 267 -16.22 5.76 4.16
N ALA A 268 -17.08 6.70 3.75
CA ALA A 268 -17.01 8.09 4.21
C ALA A 268 -17.10 8.19 5.75
N PHE A 269 -18.03 7.44 6.36
CA PHE A 269 -18.18 7.42 7.81
C PHE A 269 -16.92 6.91 8.53
N CYS A 270 -16.31 5.82 8.05
CA CYS A 270 -15.08 5.27 8.62
C CYS A 270 -13.86 6.19 8.46
N LEU A 271 -13.74 6.90 7.32
CA LEU A 271 -12.64 7.83 7.08
C LEU A 271 -12.77 9.13 7.91
N GLY A 272 -14.01 9.52 8.23
CA GLY A 272 -14.33 10.71 9.01
C GLY A 272 -14.20 12.01 8.21
N SER A 273 -14.54 13.13 8.85
CA SER A 273 -14.29 14.49 8.29
C SER A 273 -13.55 15.35 9.32
N GLN A 274 -12.81 16.34 8.80
CA GLN A 274 -12.12 17.36 9.57
C GLN A 274 -13.13 18.30 10.25
N GLN A 275 -14.27 18.57 9.62
CA GLN A 275 -15.34 19.40 10.19
C GLN A 275 -16.41 18.56 10.91
N SER A 276 -16.95 19.09 12.01
CA SER A 276 -18.02 18.43 12.78
C SER A 276 -19.35 18.41 12.01
N SER A 277 -19.68 19.49 11.30
CA SER A 277 -20.86 19.63 10.43
C SER A 277 -20.94 18.53 9.36
N ASP A 278 -19.83 18.28 8.68
CA ASP A 278 -19.75 17.28 7.61
C ASP A 278 -19.88 15.87 8.16
N ARG A 279 -19.29 15.60 9.33
CA ARG A 279 -19.43 14.31 10.02
C ARG A 279 -20.90 14.02 10.34
N GLU A 280 -21.65 15.03 10.77
CA GLU A 280 -23.09 14.89 11.01
C GLU A 280 -23.88 14.71 9.72
N ALA A 281 -23.50 15.40 8.63
CA ALA A 281 -24.12 15.22 7.32
C ALA A 281 -23.93 13.80 6.78
N VAL A 282 -22.70 13.26 6.82
CA VAL A 282 -22.40 11.87 6.45
C VAL A 282 -23.23 10.90 7.29
N LYS A 283 -23.34 11.14 8.61
CA LYS A 283 -24.14 10.30 9.52
C LYS A 283 -25.63 10.34 9.19
N ARG A 284 -26.18 11.50 8.78
CA ARG A 284 -27.58 11.62 8.36
C ARG A 284 -27.85 10.90 7.05
N ASP A 285 -27.00 11.09 6.05
CA ASP A 285 -27.18 10.49 4.72
C ASP A 285 -26.98 8.97 4.75
N PHE A 286 -26.05 8.47 5.57
CA PHE A 286 -25.88 7.04 5.84
C PHE A 286 -27.18 6.41 6.40
N LYS A 287 -27.79 7.04 7.41
CA LYS A 287 -29.07 6.60 7.99
C LYS A 287 -30.22 6.60 6.97
N HIS A 288 -30.22 7.52 6.00
CA HIS A 288 -31.23 7.57 4.93
C HIS A 288 -31.08 6.41 3.94
N GLY A 289 -29.84 6.06 3.58
CA GLY A 289 -29.54 4.93 2.69
C GLY A 289 -29.88 3.56 3.29
N GLU A 290 -29.79 3.42 4.60
CA GLU A 290 -30.20 2.19 5.31
C GLU A 290 -31.72 1.99 5.29
N MET A 291 -32.51 3.03 5.56
CA MET A 291 -33.97 2.93 5.68
C MET A 291 -34.69 2.57 4.36
N LYS A 292 -34.15 2.99 3.21
CA LYS A 292 -34.77 2.75 1.89
C LYS A 292 -34.49 1.36 1.30
N ASN A 293 -33.35 0.74 1.61
CA ASN A 293 -33.06 -0.64 1.19
C ASN A 293 -34.06 -1.65 1.77
N ILE A 294 -34.54 -1.42 3.00
CA ILE A 294 -35.51 -2.28 3.69
C ILE A 294 -36.90 -2.23 3.00
N LEU A 295 -37.25 -1.09 2.38
CA LEU A 295 -38.57 -0.88 1.79
C LEU A 295 -38.76 -1.54 0.42
N THR A 296 -37.68 -1.89 -0.29
CA THR A 296 -37.75 -2.35 -1.68
C THR A 296 -37.98 -3.85 -1.86
N ASP A 297 -37.78 -4.68 -0.85
CA ASP A 297 -37.99 -6.13 -0.97
C ASP A 297 -38.47 -6.72 0.37
N LYS A 298 -39.76 -6.60 0.65
CA LYS A 298 -40.32 -6.88 2.00
C LYS A 298 -40.31 -8.35 2.42
N PHE A 299 -40.07 -9.30 1.51
CA PHE A 299 -40.20 -10.75 1.82
C PHE A 299 -39.19 -11.61 1.04
N SER A 300 -37.89 -11.39 1.24
CA SER A 300 -36.84 -12.25 0.69
C SER A 300 -35.85 -12.69 1.77
N HIS A 301 -35.17 -13.82 1.56
CA HIS A 301 -34.09 -14.28 2.47
C HIS A 301 -33.01 -13.21 2.67
N LYS A 302 -32.75 -12.38 1.65
CA LYS A 302 -31.80 -11.26 1.76
C LYS A 302 -32.31 -10.16 2.68
N ALA A 303 -33.62 -9.91 2.72
CA ALA A 303 -34.22 -8.92 3.62
C ALA A 303 -34.18 -9.42 5.08
N LEU A 304 -34.32 -10.73 5.29
CA LEU A 304 -34.15 -11.37 6.60
C LEU A 304 -32.72 -11.18 7.12
N ASP A 305 -31.71 -11.58 6.33
CA ASP A 305 -30.28 -11.45 6.69
C ASP A 305 -29.88 -9.98 6.91
N LEU A 306 -30.49 -9.05 6.17
CA LEU A 306 -30.20 -7.62 6.29
C LEU A 306 -30.79 -7.01 7.56
N SER A 307 -32.01 -7.40 7.93
CA SER A 307 -32.67 -6.93 9.16
C SER A 307 -31.94 -7.40 10.40
N GLU A 308 -31.38 -8.63 10.38
CA GLU A 308 -30.51 -9.17 11.43
C GLU A 308 -29.25 -8.30 11.61
N GLN A 309 -28.49 -8.10 10.52
CA GLN A 309 -27.25 -7.30 10.53
C GLN A 309 -27.48 -5.85 10.98
N LEU A 310 -28.64 -5.28 10.65
CA LEU A 310 -29.02 -3.92 11.07
C LEU A 310 -29.42 -3.88 12.55
N GLY A 311 -30.16 -4.88 13.04
CA GLY A 311 -30.48 -5.02 14.46
C GLY A 311 -29.21 -5.07 15.31
N ASP A 312 -28.27 -5.94 14.94
CA ASP A 312 -26.99 -6.11 15.65
C ASP A 312 -26.16 -4.81 15.63
N LEU A 313 -26.08 -4.17 14.46
CA LEU A 313 -25.36 -2.92 14.31
C LEU A 313 -25.98 -1.79 15.15
N TYR A 314 -27.31 -1.69 15.18
CA TYR A 314 -27.99 -0.67 15.98
C TYR A 314 -27.85 -0.91 17.48
N CYS A 315 -27.84 -2.17 17.95
CA CYS A 315 -27.49 -2.49 19.33
C CYS A 315 -26.04 -2.07 19.65
N LYS A 316 -25.07 -2.40 18.79
CA LYS A 316 -23.65 -2.01 18.96
C LYS A 316 -23.42 -0.49 19.00
N VAL A 317 -24.26 0.29 18.32
CA VAL A 317 -24.18 1.76 18.29
C VAL A 317 -25.06 2.42 19.39
N GLY A 318 -25.74 1.62 20.22
CA GLY A 318 -26.60 2.09 21.31
C GLY A 318 -27.93 2.70 20.87
N CYS A 319 -28.41 2.37 19.66
CA CYS A 319 -29.66 2.86 19.08
C CYS A 319 -30.80 1.83 19.19
N TYR A 320 -31.12 1.39 20.41
CA TYR A 320 -32.02 0.26 20.68
C TYR A 320 -33.42 0.36 20.07
N ASN A 321 -34.03 1.55 20.02
CA ASN A 321 -35.36 1.72 19.40
C ASN A 321 -35.38 1.32 17.91
N LYS A 322 -34.29 1.56 17.18
CA LYS A 322 -34.17 1.16 15.77
C LYS A 322 -33.77 -0.29 15.60
N ALA A 323 -33.02 -0.83 16.57
CA ALA A 323 -32.74 -2.27 16.62
C ALA A 323 -34.05 -3.06 16.78
N LEU A 324 -34.97 -2.60 17.63
CA LEU A 324 -36.31 -3.19 17.76
C LEU A 324 -37.09 -3.17 16.45
N GLU A 325 -37.11 -2.04 15.73
CA GLU A 325 -37.77 -1.94 14.42
C GLU A 325 -37.19 -2.95 13.41
N ALA A 326 -35.86 -3.13 13.41
CA ALA A 326 -35.18 -4.07 12.54
C ALA A 326 -35.47 -5.54 12.91
N TYR A 327 -35.38 -5.90 14.19
CA TYR A 327 -35.69 -7.27 14.65
C TYR A 327 -37.17 -7.61 14.53
N GLN A 328 -38.09 -6.66 14.71
CA GLN A 328 -39.51 -6.87 14.44
C GLN A 328 -39.77 -7.11 12.95
N ALA A 329 -39.08 -6.36 12.07
CA ALA A 329 -39.15 -6.61 10.63
C ALA A 329 -38.54 -7.97 10.26
N GLN A 330 -37.45 -8.39 10.93
CA GLN A 330 -36.85 -9.72 10.77
C GLN A 330 -37.84 -10.82 11.18
N LEU A 331 -38.50 -10.69 12.33
CA LEU A 331 -39.47 -11.66 12.85
C LEU A 331 -40.64 -11.85 11.89
N VAL A 332 -41.27 -10.75 11.45
CA VAL A 332 -42.37 -10.79 10.48
C VAL A 332 -41.93 -11.42 9.16
N CYS A 333 -40.70 -11.15 8.70
CA CYS A 333 -40.15 -11.76 7.50
C CYS A 333 -39.93 -13.28 7.70
N ALA A 334 -39.39 -13.70 8.85
CA ALA A 334 -39.13 -15.10 9.18
C ALA A 334 -40.41 -15.94 9.28
N GLU A 335 -41.47 -15.38 9.88
CA GLU A 335 -42.79 -16.01 9.98
C GLU A 335 -43.43 -16.21 8.60
N VAL A 336 -43.35 -15.18 7.73
CA VAL A 336 -43.90 -15.26 6.36
C VAL A 336 -43.12 -16.25 5.49
N LEU A 337 -41.80 -16.36 5.70
CA LEU A 337 -40.95 -17.33 5.00
C LEU A 337 -41.05 -18.75 5.56
N GLY A 338 -41.82 -18.98 6.63
CA GLY A 338 -42.02 -20.30 7.23
C GLY A 338 -40.74 -20.89 7.82
N LYS A 339 -39.91 -20.06 8.45
CA LYS A 339 -38.65 -20.50 9.06
C LYS A 339 -38.89 -21.46 10.24
N PRO A 340 -37.94 -22.38 10.53
CA PRO A 340 -38.09 -23.35 11.61
C PRO A 340 -38.15 -22.65 12.98
N ALA A 341 -38.83 -23.28 13.94
CA ALA A 341 -39.05 -22.74 15.29
C ALA A 341 -37.75 -22.32 16.00
N ARG A 342 -36.63 -23.02 15.73
CA ARG A 342 -35.30 -22.67 16.26
C ARG A 342 -34.81 -21.29 15.79
N GLU A 343 -35.03 -20.93 14.53
CA GLU A 343 -34.63 -19.60 14.01
C GLU A 343 -35.52 -18.49 14.57
N LEU A 344 -36.83 -18.75 14.72
CA LEU A 344 -37.76 -17.80 15.34
C LEU A 344 -37.45 -17.56 16.82
N ALA A 345 -37.02 -18.61 17.53
CA ALA A 345 -36.60 -18.50 18.93
C ALA A 345 -35.38 -17.58 19.09
N VAL A 346 -34.39 -17.64 18.19
CA VAL A 346 -33.21 -16.76 18.23
C VAL A 346 -33.61 -15.28 18.05
N ILE A 347 -34.54 -14.98 17.13
CA ILE A 347 -35.02 -13.60 16.93
C ILE A 347 -35.73 -13.07 18.18
N HIS A 348 -36.50 -13.93 18.87
CA HIS A 348 -37.15 -13.58 20.13
C HIS A 348 -36.16 -13.29 21.27
N VAL A 349 -35.03 -14.00 21.34
CA VAL A 349 -33.93 -13.69 22.28
C VAL A 349 -33.40 -12.28 22.03
N SER A 350 -33.06 -11.95 20.77
CA SER A 350 -32.50 -10.65 20.41
C SER A 350 -33.48 -9.51 20.73
N LEU A 351 -34.78 -9.71 20.48
CA LEU A 351 -35.82 -8.76 20.88
C LEU A 351 -35.91 -8.61 22.40
N ALA A 352 -35.91 -9.72 23.15
CA ALA A 352 -36.02 -9.71 24.60
C ALA A 352 -34.81 -9.01 25.26
N ALA A 353 -33.58 -9.34 24.84
CA ALA A 353 -32.37 -8.67 25.29
C ALA A 353 -32.40 -7.16 25.00
N THR A 354 -32.81 -6.76 23.79
CA THR A 354 -32.93 -5.35 23.41
C THR A 354 -33.99 -4.60 24.24
N TYR A 355 -35.09 -5.26 24.61
CA TYR A 355 -36.09 -4.68 25.53
C TYR A 355 -35.56 -4.56 26.97
N THR A 356 -34.74 -5.52 27.42
CA THR A 356 -34.05 -5.45 28.72
C THR A 356 -33.08 -4.27 28.78
N ASP A 357 -32.30 -4.02 27.70
CA ASP A 357 -31.41 -2.84 27.59
C ASP A 357 -32.17 -1.50 27.66
N LEU A 358 -33.41 -1.48 27.16
CA LEU A 358 -34.32 -0.35 27.25
C LEU A 358 -35.08 -0.25 28.59
N ARG A 359 -34.79 -1.13 29.55
CA ARG A 359 -35.50 -1.28 30.83
C ARG A 359 -37.01 -1.53 30.68
N GLN A 360 -37.42 -2.15 29.58
CA GLN A 360 -38.81 -2.56 29.32
C GLN A 360 -39.01 -4.05 29.66
N HIS A 361 -38.72 -4.42 30.91
CA HIS A 361 -38.68 -5.83 31.36
C HIS A 361 -39.99 -6.60 31.11
N HIS A 362 -41.16 -5.95 31.20
CA HIS A 362 -42.45 -6.60 30.91
C HIS A 362 -42.54 -7.16 29.47
N ARG A 363 -42.03 -6.43 28.46
CA ARG A 363 -42.01 -6.88 27.06
C ARG A 363 -40.92 -7.92 26.80
N ALA A 364 -39.80 -7.83 27.52
CA ALA A 364 -38.77 -8.84 27.46
C ALA A 364 -39.31 -10.21 27.90
N VAL A 365 -40.07 -10.26 29.00
CA VAL A 365 -40.72 -11.50 29.50
C VAL A 365 -41.72 -12.07 28.48
N GLU A 366 -42.48 -11.22 27.78
CA GLU A 366 -43.39 -11.70 26.71
C GLU A 366 -42.64 -12.42 25.59
N HIS A 367 -41.50 -11.88 25.14
CA HIS A 367 -40.69 -12.49 24.10
C HIS A 367 -39.94 -13.75 24.57
N TYR A 368 -39.41 -13.77 25.79
CA TYR A 368 -38.83 -14.99 26.38
C TYR A 368 -39.87 -16.12 26.54
N ARG A 369 -41.13 -15.80 26.84
CA ARG A 369 -42.21 -16.79 26.86
C ARG A 369 -42.55 -17.34 25.47
N GLN A 370 -42.38 -16.55 24.40
CA GLN A 370 -42.53 -17.05 23.03
C GLN A 370 -41.35 -17.94 22.62
N GLU A 371 -40.13 -17.58 23.02
CA GLU A 371 -38.96 -18.42 22.85
C GLU A 371 -39.15 -19.80 23.51
N LEU A 372 -39.62 -19.86 24.76
CA LEU A 372 -39.87 -21.12 25.47
C LEU A 372 -40.84 -22.05 24.72
N LYS A 373 -41.89 -21.50 24.10
CA LYS A 373 -42.84 -22.28 23.29
C LYS A 373 -42.21 -22.82 22.01
N LEU A 374 -41.18 -22.15 21.49
CA LEU A 374 -40.51 -22.50 20.23
C LEU A 374 -39.31 -23.45 20.44
N ARG A 375 -38.76 -23.52 21.67
CA ARG A 375 -37.57 -24.31 22.01
C ARG A 375 -37.84 -25.69 22.62
N GLU A 376 -39.07 -26.22 22.54
CA GLU A 376 -39.44 -27.53 23.11
C GLU A 376 -38.43 -28.63 22.75
N GLY A 377 -37.70 -29.13 23.76
CA GLY A 377 -36.80 -30.29 23.63
C GLY A 377 -35.31 -30.02 23.87
N ASN A 378 -34.91 -28.81 24.26
CA ASN A 378 -33.52 -28.51 24.67
C ASN A 378 -33.47 -28.00 26.13
N PRO A 379 -33.23 -28.88 27.13
CA PRO A 379 -33.32 -28.51 28.54
C PRO A 379 -32.27 -27.48 28.99
N LYS A 380 -31.13 -27.35 28.30
CA LYS A 380 -30.11 -26.33 28.62
C LYS A 380 -30.62 -24.92 28.29
N GLU A 381 -31.11 -24.74 27.07
CA GLU A 381 -31.62 -23.45 26.57
C GLU A 381 -32.94 -23.04 27.25
N GLU A 382 -33.81 -24.02 27.55
CA GLU A 382 -35.02 -23.79 28.37
C GLU A 382 -34.65 -23.23 29.75
N CYS A 383 -33.61 -23.79 30.39
CA CYS A 383 -33.11 -23.33 31.68
C CYS A 383 -32.57 -21.89 31.62
N GLU A 384 -31.75 -21.56 30.63
CA GLU A 384 -31.20 -20.21 30.45
C GLU A 384 -32.32 -19.17 30.22
N THR A 385 -33.34 -19.54 29.45
CA THR A 385 -34.50 -18.66 29.20
C THR A 385 -35.30 -18.42 30.50
N TRP A 386 -35.51 -19.45 31.31
CA TRP A 386 -36.17 -19.31 32.62
C TRP A 386 -35.37 -18.46 33.60
N LEU A 387 -34.04 -18.51 33.57
CA LEU A 387 -33.18 -17.60 34.35
C LEU A 387 -33.33 -16.14 33.91
N ASN A 388 -33.36 -15.89 32.60
CA ASN A 388 -33.57 -14.54 32.06
C ASN A 388 -34.96 -14.00 32.40
N ILE A 389 -36.00 -14.85 32.40
CA ILE A 389 -37.35 -14.49 32.86
C ILE A 389 -37.33 -14.15 34.36
N ALA A 390 -36.70 -14.97 35.19
CA ALA A 390 -36.63 -14.74 36.63
C ALA A 390 -35.91 -13.41 36.95
N GLY A 391 -34.80 -13.10 36.27
CA GLY A 391 -34.12 -11.82 36.42
C GLY A 391 -34.96 -10.62 35.98
N CYS A 392 -35.71 -10.74 34.88
CA CYS A 392 -36.65 -9.70 34.46
C CYS A 392 -37.84 -9.55 35.43
N GLU A 393 -38.35 -10.65 35.98
CA GLU A 393 -39.44 -10.65 36.97
C GLU A 393 -39.00 -10.04 38.31
N GLU A 394 -37.73 -10.20 38.69
CA GLU A 394 -37.10 -9.54 39.85
C GLU A 394 -37.04 -8.02 39.65
N GLU A 395 -36.56 -7.54 38.49
CA GLU A 395 -36.51 -6.11 38.14
C GLU A 395 -37.92 -5.48 38.01
N ILE A 396 -38.94 -6.26 37.65
CA ILE A 396 -40.35 -5.83 37.65
C ILE A 396 -40.92 -5.72 39.08
N GLY A 397 -40.33 -6.43 40.04
CA GLY A 397 -40.81 -6.51 41.43
C GLY A 397 -42.00 -7.47 41.60
N GLN A 398 -42.02 -8.59 40.87
CA GLN A 398 -43.05 -9.62 41.01
C GLN A 398 -42.97 -10.30 42.40
N PRO A 399 -44.10 -10.84 42.92
CA PRO A 399 -44.11 -11.50 44.22
C PRO A 399 -43.28 -12.79 44.19
N MET A 400 -42.69 -13.14 45.34
CA MET A 400 -41.75 -14.25 45.49
C MET A 400 -42.30 -15.60 45.02
N GLU A 401 -43.61 -15.79 45.07
CA GLU A 401 -44.31 -16.98 44.55
C GLU A 401 -44.08 -17.18 43.04
N THR A 402 -44.05 -16.09 42.28
CA THR A 402 -43.82 -16.10 40.82
C THR A 402 -42.35 -16.33 40.51
N LEU A 403 -41.46 -15.68 41.25
CA LEU A 403 -40.01 -15.89 41.16
C LEU A 403 -39.65 -17.35 41.48
N ASN A 404 -40.21 -17.90 42.55
CA ASN A 404 -40.02 -19.30 42.92
C ASN A 404 -40.52 -20.26 41.84
N HIS A 405 -41.60 -19.93 41.14
CA HIS A 405 -42.07 -20.73 40.01
C HIS A 405 -41.04 -20.73 38.86
N SER A 406 -40.55 -19.55 38.47
CA SER A 406 -39.57 -19.39 37.39
C SER A 406 -38.22 -20.06 37.72
N PHE A 407 -37.71 -19.90 38.94
CA PHE A 407 -36.49 -20.59 39.38
C PHE A 407 -36.67 -22.10 39.55
N SER A 408 -37.82 -22.56 40.04
CA SER A 408 -38.12 -24.01 40.12
C SER A 408 -38.21 -24.64 38.74
N ALA A 409 -38.78 -23.94 37.76
CA ALA A 409 -38.81 -24.38 36.36
C ALA A 409 -37.40 -24.43 35.75
N ALA A 410 -36.56 -23.41 36.00
CA ALA A 410 -35.16 -23.40 35.59
C ALA A 410 -34.39 -24.58 36.19
N LEU A 411 -34.55 -24.85 37.50
CA LEU A 411 -33.85 -25.93 38.19
C LEU A 411 -34.26 -27.30 37.64
N SER A 412 -35.55 -27.52 37.40
CA SER A 412 -36.04 -28.76 36.79
C SER A 412 -35.47 -28.98 35.37
N CYS A 413 -35.32 -27.91 34.59
CA CYS A 413 -34.67 -27.98 33.28
C CYS A 413 -33.16 -28.29 33.41
N ALA A 414 -32.47 -27.68 34.37
CA ALA A 414 -31.07 -27.97 34.66
C ALA A 414 -30.85 -29.42 35.12
N GLU A 415 -31.72 -29.96 35.97
CA GLU A 415 -31.71 -31.38 36.40
C GLU A 415 -31.91 -32.33 35.22
N ARG A 416 -32.86 -32.03 34.31
CA ARG A 416 -33.10 -32.80 33.08
C ARG A 416 -31.92 -32.76 32.10
N SER A 417 -31.10 -31.70 32.13
CA SER A 417 -29.93 -31.56 31.26
C SER A 417 -28.72 -32.39 31.72
N GLY A 418 -28.68 -32.79 33.00
CA GLY A 418 -27.56 -33.51 33.60
C GLY A 418 -26.29 -32.66 33.81
N LEU A 419 -26.38 -31.34 33.64
CA LEU A 419 -25.26 -30.42 33.83
C LEU A 419 -25.25 -29.85 35.25
N ASN A 420 -24.39 -30.39 36.13
CA ASN A 420 -24.26 -29.93 37.52
C ASN A 420 -23.89 -28.44 37.62
N LYS A 421 -23.06 -27.93 36.70
CA LYS A 421 -22.69 -26.51 36.61
C LYS A 421 -23.91 -25.60 36.44
N LEU A 422 -24.84 -25.96 35.55
CA LEU A 422 -26.07 -25.20 35.31
C LEU A 422 -27.01 -25.22 36.52
N GLN A 423 -27.08 -26.35 37.24
CA GLN A 423 -27.85 -26.47 38.48
C GLN A 423 -27.31 -25.56 39.59
N ARG A 424 -25.98 -25.49 39.75
CA ARG A 424 -25.32 -24.59 40.72
C ARG A 424 -25.61 -23.12 40.41
N ARG A 425 -25.50 -22.72 39.14
CA ARG A 425 -25.82 -21.35 38.69
C ARG A 425 -27.29 -20.95 38.97
N VAL A 426 -28.25 -21.86 38.74
CA VAL A 426 -29.66 -21.62 39.06
C VAL A 426 -29.87 -21.46 40.57
N LEU A 427 -29.30 -22.37 41.38
CA LEU A 427 -29.43 -22.34 42.84
C LEU A 427 -28.80 -21.08 43.46
N ARG A 428 -27.67 -20.60 42.93
CA ARG A 428 -27.05 -19.34 43.37
C ARG A 428 -27.90 -18.12 43.03
N ALA A 429 -28.38 -18.02 41.79
CA ALA A 429 -29.26 -16.92 41.39
C ALA A 429 -30.56 -16.91 42.23
N TRP A 430 -31.11 -18.10 42.51
CA TRP A 430 -32.30 -18.23 43.36
C TRP A 430 -32.03 -17.84 44.81
N LEU A 431 -30.90 -18.26 45.40
CA LEU A 431 -30.50 -17.90 46.76
C LEU A 431 -30.32 -16.38 46.92
N GLN A 432 -29.67 -15.72 45.95
CA GLN A 432 -29.51 -14.26 45.96
C GLN A 432 -30.85 -13.53 45.92
N ALA A 433 -31.78 -13.98 45.07
CA ALA A 433 -33.13 -13.42 45.02
C ALA A 433 -33.90 -13.65 46.34
N GLN A 434 -33.79 -14.84 46.94
CA GLN A 434 -34.40 -15.16 48.24
C GLN A 434 -33.86 -14.29 49.39
N GLN A 435 -32.54 -14.04 49.41
CA GLN A 435 -31.89 -13.18 50.40
C GLN A 435 -32.33 -11.71 50.28
N ARG A 436 -32.44 -11.19 49.05
CA ARG A 436 -32.93 -9.83 48.79
C ARG A 436 -34.39 -9.63 49.21
N CYS A 437 -35.22 -10.66 49.06
CA CYS A 437 -36.64 -10.64 49.43
C CYS A 437 -36.94 -11.09 50.89
N GLY A 438 -35.93 -11.51 51.65
CA GLY A 438 -36.09 -11.93 53.06
C GLY A 438 -36.92 -13.21 53.24
N SER A 439 -36.77 -14.19 52.34
CA SER A 439 -37.50 -15.46 52.36
C SER A 439 -37.00 -16.42 53.46
N SER A 440 -37.88 -17.25 54.02
CA SER A 440 -37.53 -18.27 55.03
C SER A 440 -36.98 -19.58 54.44
N GLN A 441 -36.83 -19.66 53.11
CA GLN A 441 -36.38 -20.86 52.38
C GLN A 441 -34.90 -20.78 51.93
N CYS A 442 -34.16 -19.74 52.37
CA CYS A 442 -32.74 -19.55 52.03
C CYS A 442 -31.89 -20.74 52.47
N ASP A 443 -32.10 -21.21 53.70
CA ASP A 443 -31.28 -22.26 54.33
C ASP A 443 -31.36 -23.59 53.56
N ASP A 444 -32.53 -23.93 53.02
CA ASP A 444 -32.74 -25.15 52.23
C ASP A 444 -32.06 -25.08 50.85
N THR A 445 -32.07 -23.90 50.23
CA THR A 445 -31.46 -23.66 48.90
C THR A 445 -29.93 -23.63 49.01
N GLU A 446 -29.40 -23.03 50.08
CA GLU A 446 -27.98 -22.96 50.38
C GLU A 446 -27.40 -24.35 50.71
N ALA A 447 -28.11 -25.16 51.50
CA ALA A 447 -27.71 -26.54 51.80
C ALA A 447 -27.60 -27.39 50.54
N ARG A 448 -28.54 -27.26 49.61
CA ARG A 448 -28.54 -28.01 48.34
C ARG A 448 -27.44 -27.56 47.38
N LEU A 449 -27.08 -26.28 47.40
CA LEU A 449 -25.93 -25.77 46.66
C LEU A 449 -24.61 -26.32 47.21
N MET A 450 -24.44 -26.33 48.53
CA MET A 450 -23.25 -26.89 49.18
C MET A 450 -23.07 -28.38 48.88
N GLU A 451 -24.14 -29.17 48.93
CA GLU A 451 -24.11 -30.60 48.61
C GLU A 451 -23.63 -30.87 47.17
N LEU A 452 -24.08 -30.07 46.20
CA LEU A 452 -23.66 -30.19 44.80
C LEU A 452 -22.20 -29.77 44.59
N CYS A 453 -21.72 -28.73 45.28
CA CYS A 453 -20.31 -28.32 45.20
C CYS A 453 -19.36 -29.38 45.80
N GLU A 454 -19.74 -30.00 46.92
CA GLU A 454 -18.96 -31.08 47.55
C GLU A 454 -18.85 -32.32 46.65
N GLN A 455 -19.93 -32.66 45.91
CA GLN A 455 -19.93 -33.81 44.98
C GLN A 455 -18.97 -33.64 43.81
N ASP A 456 -18.79 -32.41 43.32
CA ASP A 456 -17.90 -32.08 42.20
C ASP A 456 -16.46 -31.73 42.66
N GLY A 457 -16.18 -31.77 43.97
CA GLY A 457 -14.85 -31.53 44.54
C GLY A 457 -14.38 -30.06 44.52
N LEU A 458 -15.34 -29.12 44.49
CA LEU A 458 -15.11 -27.68 44.36
C LEU A 458 -15.55 -26.95 45.64
N THR A 459 -14.83 -25.90 46.04
CA THR A 459 -15.30 -25.00 47.10
C THR A 459 -16.33 -24.00 46.55
N LEU A 460 -17.11 -23.35 47.43
CA LEU A 460 -18.09 -22.33 46.99
C LEU A 460 -17.42 -21.20 46.19
N GLU A 461 -16.22 -20.78 46.60
CA GLU A 461 -15.42 -19.74 45.92
C GLU A 461 -14.89 -20.24 44.56
N ASP A 462 -14.36 -21.46 44.46
CA ASP A 462 -13.91 -22.04 43.17
C ASP A 462 -15.04 -22.14 42.15
N SER A 463 -16.27 -22.38 42.63
CA SER A 463 -17.46 -22.50 41.79
C SER A 463 -17.98 -21.15 41.27
N GLU A 464 -17.63 -20.04 41.92
CA GLU A 464 -17.96 -18.67 41.49
C GLU A 464 -17.00 -18.20 40.39
N GLU A 465 -15.70 -18.49 40.53
CA GLU A 465 -14.69 -18.21 39.49
C GLU A 465 -14.98 -18.96 38.17
N GLU A 466 -15.44 -20.23 38.25
CA GLU A 466 -15.82 -21.03 37.07
C GLU A 466 -17.01 -20.46 36.26
N ASP A 467 -17.90 -19.70 36.90
CA ASP A 467 -19.08 -19.11 36.24
C ASP A 467 -18.79 -17.70 35.70
N GLU A 468 -17.90 -16.93 36.34
CA GLU A 468 -17.40 -15.66 35.82
C GLU A 468 -16.55 -15.86 34.54
N GLU A 469 -15.77 -16.93 34.45
CA GLU A 469 -14.98 -17.25 33.25
C GLU A 469 -15.86 -17.53 32.01
N GLU A 470 -17.06 -18.12 32.18
CA GLU A 470 -18.00 -18.40 31.09
C GLU A 470 -18.83 -17.18 30.65
N GLU A 471 -19.14 -16.23 31.55
CA GLU A 471 -19.76 -14.95 31.15
C GLU A 471 -18.79 -14.09 30.30
N VAL A 472 -17.49 -14.24 30.55
CA VAL A 472 -16.42 -13.60 29.77
C VAL A 472 -16.20 -14.33 28.43
N GLU A 473 -16.37 -15.66 28.35
CA GLU A 473 -16.28 -16.43 27.08
C GLU A 473 -17.50 -16.25 26.15
N ASN A 474 -18.70 -16.00 26.67
CA ASN A 474 -19.89 -15.71 25.85
C ASN A 474 -19.96 -14.25 25.33
N SER A 475 -19.01 -13.42 25.76
CA SER A 475 -18.79 -12.08 25.20
C SER A 475 -17.74 -12.18 24.09
N GLU A 476 -18.17 -12.30 22.83
CA GLU A 476 -17.23 -12.39 21.71
C GLU A 476 -16.15 -11.28 21.78
N PRO A 477 -14.86 -11.65 21.72
CA PRO A 477 -13.78 -10.67 21.66
C PRO A 477 -13.85 -9.91 20.33
N LEU A 478 -13.82 -8.57 20.43
CA LEU A 478 -13.63 -7.67 19.31
C LEU A 478 -12.28 -7.96 18.62
N GLU A 479 -12.31 -8.72 17.53
CA GLU A 479 -11.19 -8.79 16.61
C GLU A 479 -11.06 -7.47 15.83
N ASP A 480 -10.17 -6.61 16.31
CA ASP A 480 -9.48 -5.65 15.45
C ASP A 480 -8.57 -6.45 14.50
N SER A 481 -9.08 -6.75 13.31
CA SER A 481 -8.25 -7.19 12.19
C SER A 481 -8.47 -6.32 10.95
N ASP A 482 -7.36 -5.74 10.56
CA ASP A 482 -7.06 -5.05 9.31
C ASP A 482 -7.87 -5.53 8.11
N ILE A 483 -8.64 -4.60 7.52
CA ILE A 483 -9.19 -4.75 6.17
C ILE A 483 -8.03 -4.63 5.19
N GLN A 484 -7.31 -5.72 5.01
CA GLN A 484 -6.48 -5.95 3.84
C GLN A 484 -7.38 -6.16 2.63
N TYR A 485 -7.16 -5.34 1.60
CA TYR A 485 -7.63 -5.64 0.25
C TYR A 485 -6.91 -6.89 -0.24
N SER A 486 -7.54 -8.06 -0.16
CA SER A 486 -7.25 -9.14 -1.09
C SER A 486 -8.49 -10.00 -1.32
N ASP A 487 -8.77 -10.17 -2.60
CA ASP A 487 -9.81 -10.98 -3.19
C ASP A 487 -9.56 -12.46 -2.86
N SER A 488 -10.46 -13.11 -2.13
CA SER A 488 -10.50 -14.57 -2.02
C SER A 488 -11.92 -15.08 -1.79
N GLY A 489 -12.69 -15.14 -2.87
CA GLY A 489 -13.94 -15.89 -2.92
C GLY A 489 -13.68 -17.40 -3.09
N ASN A 490 -14.08 -18.18 -2.09
CA ASN A 490 -14.50 -19.58 -2.14
C ASN A 490 -13.84 -20.52 -3.16
N THR A 491 -12.94 -21.38 -2.70
CA THR A 491 -12.76 -22.72 -3.27
C THR A 491 -13.39 -23.75 -2.33
N ASN A 492 -14.67 -24.05 -2.56
CA ASN A 492 -15.21 -25.37 -2.21
C ASN A 492 -15.41 -26.16 -3.50
N THR A 493 -14.73 -27.29 -3.53
CA THR A 493 -14.62 -28.26 -4.61
C THR A 493 -15.96 -28.90 -4.95
N ARG A 494 -16.62 -28.42 -6.02
CA ARG A 494 -17.42 -29.27 -6.90
C ARG A 494 -17.22 -28.83 -8.36
N ARG A 495 -16.72 -29.77 -9.17
CA ARG A 495 -16.63 -29.66 -10.63
C ARG A 495 -18.04 -29.45 -11.20
N THR A 496 -18.30 -28.24 -11.68
CA THR A 496 -19.44 -27.91 -12.56
C THR A 496 -18.93 -26.79 -13.48
N GLU A 497 -19.17 -26.96 -14.77
CA GLU A 497 -18.67 -26.11 -15.87
C GLU A 497 -18.81 -24.61 -15.55
N PHE A 498 -17.69 -23.89 -15.62
CA PHE A 498 -17.63 -22.44 -15.35
C PHE A 498 -18.36 -21.67 -16.47
N SER A 499 -19.60 -21.28 -16.22
CA SER A 499 -20.21 -20.13 -16.88
C SER A 499 -19.60 -18.86 -16.25
N PHE A 500 -18.64 -18.22 -16.92
CA PHE A 500 -18.13 -16.91 -16.50
C PHE A 500 -19.28 -15.90 -16.43
N ASN A 501 -19.63 -15.45 -15.22
CA ASN A 501 -20.67 -14.46 -15.01
C ASN A 501 -20.11 -13.04 -15.27
N TRP A 502 -20.07 -12.63 -16.54
CA TRP A 502 -19.64 -11.29 -16.98
C TRP A 502 -20.53 -10.14 -16.45
N ASN A 503 -21.65 -10.44 -15.79
CA ASN A 503 -22.59 -9.44 -15.28
C ASN A 503 -22.19 -8.82 -13.93
N ARG A 504 -21.04 -9.20 -13.35
CA ARG A 504 -20.52 -8.49 -12.17
C ARG A 504 -20.09 -7.08 -12.55
N ARG A 505 -20.82 -6.09 -12.01
CA ARG A 505 -20.56 -4.66 -12.18
C ARG A 505 -20.19 -4.02 -10.85
N ASN A 506 -19.32 -3.02 -10.89
CA ASN A 506 -19.00 -2.24 -9.70
C ASN A 506 -20.09 -1.17 -9.40
N GLU A 507 -19.83 -0.30 -8.43
CA GLU A 507 -20.72 0.80 -8.00
C GLU A 507 -21.09 1.78 -9.14
N LYS A 508 -20.41 1.73 -10.29
CA LYS A 508 -20.63 2.58 -11.47
C LYS A 508 -21.30 1.85 -12.63
N GLY A 509 -21.61 0.57 -12.47
CA GLY A 509 -22.07 -0.26 -13.58
C GLY A 509 -20.93 -0.72 -14.51
N GLU A 510 -19.68 -0.34 -14.22
CA GLU A 510 -18.50 -0.70 -15.00
C GLU A 510 -18.24 -2.21 -14.86
N THR A 511 -17.94 -2.85 -15.98
CA THR A 511 -17.42 -4.23 -16.01
C THR A 511 -15.91 -4.25 -15.78
N VAL A 512 -15.34 -5.44 -15.58
CA VAL A 512 -13.88 -5.63 -15.51
C VAL A 512 -13.14 -5.09 -16.74
N LEU A 513 -13.79 -5.10 -17.91
CA LEU A 513 -13.24 -4.54 -19.15
C LEU A 513 -13.15 -3.01 -19.09
N HIS A 514 -14.18 -2.32 -18.57
CA HIS A 514 -14.15 -0.87 -18.39
C HIS A 514 -12.99 -0.47 -17.48
N ARG A 515 -12.82 -1.16 -16.35
CA ARG A 515 -11.71 -0.91 -15.41
C ARG A 515 -10.34 -1.06 -16.07
N ALA A 516 -10.14 -2.14 -16.83
CA ALA A 516 -8.90 -2.37 -17.54
C ALA A 516 -8.61 -1.27 -18.58
N CYS A 517 -9.65 -0.74 -19.25
CA CYS A 517 -9.51 0.37 -20.19
C CYS A 517 -9.20 1.69 -19.48
N ILE A 518 -9.86 2.00 -18.37
CA ILE A 518 -9.59 3.21 -17.56
C ILE A 518 -8.15 3.18 -17.02
N GLU A 519 -7.70 2.03 -16.52
CA GLU A 519 -6.38 1.84 -15.92
C GLU A 519 -5.23 1.76 -16.94
N GLY A 520 -5.53 1.71 -18.25
CA GLY A 520 -4.50 1.54 -19.28
C GLY A 520 -3.87 0.14 -19.31
N ASN A 521 -4.54 -0.87 -18.73
CA ASN A 521 -4.01 -2.22 -18.62
C ASN A 521 -4.31 -3.07 -19.87
N LEU A 522 -3.54 -2.85 -20.94
CA LEU A 522 -3.70 -3.56 -22.21
C LEU A 522 -3.72 -5.08 -22.06
N LYS A 523 -2.85 -5.65 -21.21
CA LYS A 523 -2.78 -7.12 -21.01
C LYS A 523 -4.08 -7.69 -20.44
N GLN A 524 -4.69 -6.97 -19.51
CA GLN A 524 -5.97 -7.38 -18.93
C GLN A 524 -7.11 -7.22 -19.94
N VAL A 525 -7.09 -6.16 -20.75
CA VAL A 525 -8.04 -5.99 -21.87
C VAL A 525 -7.93 -7.16 -22.85
N GLN A 526 -6.70 -7.51 -23.27
CA GLN A 526 -6.42 -8.65 -24.16
C GLN A 526 -6.96 -9.96 -23.57
N TYR A 527 -6.58 -10.27 -22.34
CA TYR A 527 -7.04 -11.47 -21.64
C TYR A 527 -8.57 -11.55 -21.56
N LEU A 528 -9.24 -10.48 -21.14
CA LEU A 528 -10.70 -10.48 -20.97
C LEU A 528 -11.44 -10.72 -22.30
N LEU A 529 -10.97 -10.12 -23.39
CA LEU A 529 -11.57 -10.32 -24.70
C LEU A 529 -11.25 -11.69 -25.29
N ASP A 530 -10.07 -12.25 -25.02
CA ASP A 530 -9.72 -13.63 -25.40
C ASP A 530 -10.56 -14.68 -24.66
N GLN A 531 -10.99 -14.37 -23.43
CA GLN A 531 -11.93 -15.21 -22.68
C GLN A 531 -13.40 -15.02 -23.09
N GLY A 532 -13.69 -14.18 -24.10
CA GLY A 532 -15.04 -13.98 -24.64
C GLY A 532 -15.90 -12.94 -23.90
N HIS A 533 -15.28 -12.00 -23.16
CA HIS A 533 -16.03 -10.90 -22.56
C HIS A 533 -16.69 -10.02 -23.64
N PRO A 534 -17.99 -9.64 -23.52
CA PRO A 534 -18.64 -8.79 -24.51
C PRO A 534 -18.04 -7.38 -24.56
N VAL A 535 -17.70 -6.90 -25.76
CA VAL A 535 -16.94 -5.64 -25.98
C VAL A 535 -17.79 -4.39 -25.76
N ASN A 536 -19.05 -4.40 -26.22
CA ASN A 536 -19.91 -3.21 -26.29
C ASN A 536 -20.90 -3.09 -25.11
N LEU A 537 -20.56 -3.63 -23.94
CA LEU A 537 -21.38 -3.44 -22.74
C LEU A 537 -21.30 -1.99 -22.27
N ARG A 538 -22.41 -1.50 -21.74
CA ARG A 538 -22.52 -0.15 -21.19
C ARG A 538 -22.54 -0.15 -19.67
N ASP A 539 -21.84 0.81 -19.09
CA ASP A 539 -21.91 1.12 -17.66
C ASP A 539 -23.25 1.82 -17.30
N TYR A 540 -23.45 2.24 -16.05
CA TYR A 540 -24.68 2.94 -15.66
C TYR A 540 -24.78 4.35 -16.24
N CYS A 541 -23.67 4.92 -16.69
CA CYS A 541 -23.65 6.20 -17.38
C CYS A 541 -23.98 6.06 -18.87
N GLY A 542 -24.05 4.84 -19.40
CA GLY A 542 -24.31 4.56 -20.82
C GLY A 542 -23.06 4.52 -21.71
N TRP A 543 -21.86 4.51 -21.12
CA TRP A 543 -20.57 4.52 -21.81
C TRP A 543 -20.08 3.10 -22.04
N THR A 544 -19.38 2.86 -23.15
CA THR A 544 -18.70 1.57 -23.41
C THR A 544 -17.23 1.64 -23.04
N ALA A 545 -16.56 0.48 -22.97
CA ALA A 545 -15.12 0.39 -22.75
C ALA A 545 -14.29 1.19 -23.78
N LEU A 546 -14.79 1.34 -25.02
CA LEU A 546 -14.13 2.16 -26.05
C LEU A 546 -14.19 3.64 -25.70
N HIS A 547 -15.32 4.15 -25.21
CA HIS A 547 -15.38 5.54 -24.77
C HIS A 547 -14.40 5.80 -23.63
N GLU A 548 -14.27 4.86 -22.68
CA GLU A 548 -13.28 5.00 -21.61
C GLU A 548 -11.84 5.00 -22.14
N ALA A 549 -11.47 4.07 -23.02
CA ALA A 549 -10.13 4.09 -23.62
C ALA A 549 -9.84 5.41 -24.36
N CYS A 550 -10.84 5.96 -25.08
CA CYS A 550 -10.75 7.24 -25.79
C CYS A 550 -10.64 8.45 -24.85
N ASN A 551 -11.38 8.44 -23.74
CA ASN A 551 -11.38 9.46 -22.70
C ASN A 551 -10.04 9.64 -21.99
N TYR A 552 -9.28 8.56 -21.87
CA TYR A 552 -7.99 8.51 -21.18
C TYR A 552 -6.80 8.46 -22.14
N GLY A 553 -7.05 8.47 -23.45
CA GLY A 553 -6.00 8.56 -24.47
C GLY A 553 -5.19 7.28 -24.68
N HIS A 554 -5.70 6.10 -24.29
CA HIS A 554 -4.99 4.84 -24.39
C HIS A 554 -5.03 4.27 -25.81
N GLU A 555 -4.21 4.81 -26.71
CA GLU A 555 -4.19 4.51 -28.15
C GLU A 555 -4.13 3.01 -28.48
N GLU A 556 -3.24 2.25 -27.83
CA GLU A 556 -3.10 0.81 -28.08
C GLU A 556 -4.35 0.02 -27.67
N ILE A 557 -5.01 0.43 -26.59
CA ILE A 557 -6.26 -0.19 -26.13
C ILE A 557 -7.39 0.14 -27.10
N VAL A 558 -7.47 1.39 -27.57
CA VAL A 558 -8.45 1.81 -28.58
C VAL A 558 -8.28 0.98 -29.85
N ALA A 559 -7.05 0.85 -30.37
CA ALA A 559 -6.77 0.03 -31.55
C ALA A 559 -7.24 -1.42 -31.35
N PHE A 560 -6.89 -2.02 -30.22
CA PHE A 560 -7.25 -3.41 -29.92
C PHE A 560 -8.77 -3.61 -29.73
N LEU A 561 -9.46 -2.70 -29.06
CA LEU A 561 -10.92 -2.75 -28.91
C LEU A 561 -11.62 -2.68 -30.27
N LEU A 562 -11.14 -1.82 -31.18
CA LEU A 562 -11.67 -1.73 -32.54
C LEU A 562 -11.43 -3.02 -33.33
N ASP A 563 -10.24 -3.61 -33.23
CA ASP A 563 -9.91 -4.90 -33.86
C ASP A 563 -10.82 -6.05 -33.37
N ARG A 564 -11.36 -5.93 -32.14
CA ARG A 564 -12.29 -6.88 -31.53
C ARG A 564 -13.77 -6.51 -31.71
N GLY A 565 -14.09 -5.55 -32.59
CA GLY A 565 -15.47 -5.22 -32.94
C GLY A 565 -16.15 -4.21 -32.02
N ALA A 566 -15.40 -3.34 -31.35
CA ALA A 566 -15.98 -2.19 -30.65
C ALA A 566 -16.68 -1.25 -31.64
N ASN A 567 -17.85 -0.73 -31.25
CA ASN A 567 -18.62 0.17 -32.10
C ASN A 567 -17.97 1.57 -32.15
N ILE A 568 -17.24 1.85 -33.23
CA ILE A 568 -16.45 3.08 -33.42
C ILE A 568 -17.29 4.38 -33.38
N ASN A 569 -18.58 4.29 -33.73
CA ASN A 569 -19.51 5.42 -33.77
C ASN A 569 -20.63 5.28 -32.72
N ASP A 570 -20.38 4.57 -31.61
CA ASP A 570 -21.38 4.43 -30.55
C ASP A 570 -21.79 5.82 -30.01
N PRO A 571 -23.10 6.16 -29.95
CA PRO A 571 -23.55 7.48 -29.50
C PRO A 571 -23.67 7.59 -27.97
N GLY A 572 -23.20 6.58 -27.22
CA GLY A 572 -23.46 6.44 -25.80
C GLY A 572 -24.94 6.18 -25.47
N GLY A 573 -25.24 6.14 -24.17
CA GLY A 573 -26.57 5.99 -23.57
C GLY A 573 -27.52 7.15 -23.84
N ARG A 574 -28.78 7.00 -23.39
CA ARG A 574 -29.82 8.04 -23.53
C ARG A 574 -29.39 9.38 -22.92
N ASP A 575 -28.60 9.33 -21.85
CA ASP A 575 -28.12 10.51 -21.13
C ASP A 575 -26.72 10.98 -21.57
N CYS A 576 -26.12 10.36 -22.59
CA CYS A 576 -24.78 10.69 -23.09
C CYS A 576 -24.76 11.79 -24.16
N GLU A 577 -25.88 12.47 -24.40
CA GLU A 577 -25.98 13.57 -25.37
C GLU A 577 -25.49 13.20 -26.80
N GLY A 578 -25.59 11.93 -27.21
CA GLY A 578 -25.15 11.49 -28.54
C GLY A 578 -23.65 11.66 -28.81
N VAL A 579 -22.83 11.73 -27.76
CA VAL A 579 -21.39 11.88 -27.86
C VAL A 579 -20.78 10.56 -28.34
N THR A 580 -19.94 10.61 -29.37
CA THR A 580 -19.24 9.43 -29.93
C THR A 580 -17.80 9.33 -29.39
N PRO A 581 -17.12 8.17 -29.51
CA PRO A 581 -15.73 8.04 -29.11
C PRO A 581 -14.81 9.12 -29.70
N LEU A 582 -15.03 9.54 -30.96
CA LEU A 582 -14.27 10.65 -31.57
C LEU A 582 -14.55 12.00 -30.89
N HIS A 583 -15.79 12.26 -30.48
CA HIS A 583 -16.10 13.47 -29.72
C HIS A 583 -15.41 13.47 -28.35
N ASP A 584 -15.36 12.32 -27.66
CA ASP A 584 -14.68 12.19 -26.36
C ASP A 584 -13.20 12.46 -26.47
N THR A 585 -12.55 11.84 -27.46
CA THR A 585 -11.14 12.04 -27.75
C THR A 585 -10.81 13.52 -28.01
N LEU A 586 -11.63 14.21 -28.81
CA LEU A 586 -11.42 15.62 -29.13
C LEU A 586 -11.74 16.55 -27.95
N ASN A 587 -12.74 16.20 -27.12
CA ASN A 587 -13.03 16.93 -25.89
C ASN A 587 -11.91 16.82 -24.85
N CYS A 588 -11.15 15.73 -24.88
CA CYS A 588 -10.00 15.51 -23.99
C CYS A 588 -8.65 15.94 -24.61
N GLY A 589 -8.61 16.32 -25.89
CA GLY A 589 -7.37 16.74 -26.57
C GLY A 589 -6.42 15.59 -26.92
N HIS A 590 -6.91 14.35 -27.02
CA HIS A 590 -6.09 13.17 -27.34
C HIS A 590 -5.91 13.00 -28.86
N PHE A 591 -5.15 13.90 -29.48
CA PHE A 591 -4.97 13.94 -30.94
C PHE A 591 -4.49 12.63 -31.59
N PRO A 592 -3.55 11.86 -31.02
CA PRO A 592 -3.14 10.58 -31.59
C PRO A 592 -4.30 9.58 -31.73
N VAL A 593 -5.12 9.46 -30.68
CA VAL A 593 -6.33 8.62 -30.70
C VAL A 593 -7.36 9.15 -31.70
N ALA A 594 -7.46 10.47 -31.87
CA ALA A 594 -8.40 11.06 -32.84
C ALA A 594 -7.98 10.72 -34.27
N ARG A 595 -6.67 10.78 -34.56
CA ARG A 595 -6.12 10.33 -35.86
C ARG A 595 -6.42 8.85 -36.09
N LEU A 596 -6.12 8.00 -35.12
CA LEU A 596 -6.43 6.56 -35.18
C LEU A 596 -7.92 6.30 -35.47
N LEU A 597 -8.84 6.96 -34.76
CA LEU A 597 -10.27 6.77 -34.97
C LEU A 597 -10.70 7.19 -36.39
N VAL A 598 -10.21 8.32 -36.90
CA VAL A 598 -10.50 8.76 -38.27
C VAL A 598 -9.93 7.79 -39.30
N GLU A 599 -8.69 7.32 -39.12
CA GLU A 599 -8.05 6.31 -39.99
C GLU A 599 -8.81 4.98 -39.99
N ARG A 600 -9.40 4.59 -38.86
CA ARG A 600 -10.23 3.39 -38.72
C ARG A 600 -11.70 3.58 -39.16
N GLY A 601 -12.03 4.73 -39.74
CA GLY A 601 -13.34 4.98 -40.34
C GLY A 601 -14.40 5.57 -39.39
N ALA A 602 -14.00 6.24 -38.31
CA ALA A 602 -14.93 7.00 -37.48
C ALA A 602 -15.62 8.11 -38.29
N SER A 603 -16.93 8.25 -38.12
CA SER A 603 -17.70 9.25 -38.85
C SER A 603 -17.47 10.64 -38.25
N VAL A 604 -16.87 11.52 -39.06
CA VAL A 604 -16.58 12.92 -38.71
C VAL A 604 -17.80 13.84 -38.84
N THR A 605 -18.88 13.35 -39.43
CA THR A 605 -20.11 14.13 -39.71
C THR A 605 -21.22 13.90 -38.68
N VAL A 606 -21.09 12.92 -37.79
CA VAL A 606 -22.05 12.69 -36.71
C VAL A 606 -22.16 13.92 -35.84
N ARG A 607 -23.40 14.29 -35.50
CA ARG A 607 -23.69 15.38 -34.58
C ARG A 607 -24.12 14.84 -33.24
N ASN A 608 -23.54 15.38 -32.18
CA ASN A 608 -24.04 15.16 -30.82
C ASN A 608 -25.38 15.92 -30.60
N SER A 609 -26.01 15.76 -29.44
CA SER A 609 -27.27 16.41 -29.09
C SER A 609 -27.21 17.94 -29.04
N LYS A 610 -26.01 18.54 -29.01
CA LYS A 610 -25.81 19.99 -29.14
C LYS A 610 -25.69 20.45 -30.60
N GLY A 611 -25.76 19.53 -31.56
CA GLY A 611 -25.61 19.78 -32.98
C GLY A 611 -24.16 19.92 -33.44
N HIS A 612 -23.17 19.70 -32.57
CA HIS A 612 -21.75 19.84 -32.92
C HIS A 612 -21.24 18.59 -33.64
N THR A 613 -20.48 18.81 -34.71
CA THR A 613 -19.65 17.79 -35.37
C THR A 613 -18.30 17.62 -34.65
N ALA A 614 -17.53 16.60 -35.03
CA ALA A 614 -16.16 16.42 -34.53
C ALA A 614 -15.29 17.68 -34.74
N LEU A 615 -15.43 18.35 -35.91
CA LEU A 615 -14.71 19.59 -36.20
C LEU A 615 -15.11 20.74 -35.28
N ASP A 616 -16.41 20.87 -34.98
CA ASP A 616 -16.92 21.91 -34.08
C ASP A 616 -16.42 21.67 -32.65
N THR A 617 -16.38 20.41 -32.21
CA THR A 617 -15.82 20.02 -30.92
C THR A 617 -14.34 20.36 -30.81
N LEU A 618 -13.53 20.05 -31.82
CA LEU A 618 -12.09 20.40 -31.85
C LEU A 618 -11.87 21.92 -31.78
N ARG A 619 -12.65 22.69 -32.52
CA ARG A 619 -12.57 24.16 -32.50
C ARG A 619 -12.98 24.74 -31.17
N GLN A 620 -14.02 24.19 -30.55
CA GLN A 620 -14.44 24.60 -29.22
C GLN A 620 -13.35 24.29 -28.18
N TRP A 621 -12.75 23.10 -28.25
CA TRP A 621 -11.61 22.73 -27.41
C TRP A 621 -10.45 23.73 -27.59
N PHE A 622 -10.05 24.00 -28.83
CA PHE A 622 -8.97 24.95 -29.10
C PHE A 622 -9.28 26.34 -28.54
N LYS A 623 -10.52 26.84 -28.73
CA LYS A 623 -10.95 28.13 -28.18
C LYS A 623 -10.88 28.17 -26.66
N THR A 624 -11.25 27.08 -25.99
CA THR A 624 -11.23 26.99 -24.52
C THR A 624 -9.79 26.97 -23.99
N TYR A 625 -8.84 26.30 -24.66
CA TYR A 625 -7.47 26.13 -24.14
C TYR A 625 -6.39 26.99 -24.80
N SER A 626 -6.68 27.76 -25.86
CA SER A 626 -5.67 28.38 -26.75
C SER A 626 -4.58 29.19 -26.05
N ARG A 627 -4.88 29.79 -24.90
CA ARG A 627 -3.92 30.59 -24.10
C ARG A 627 -2.95 29.71 -23.31
N GLN A 628 -3.37 28.52 -22.92
CA GLN A 628 -2.63 27.58 -22.09
C GLN A 628 -1.86 26.52 -22.91
N LEU A 629 -2.11 26.42 -24.23
CA LEU A 629 -1.44 25.45 -25.10
C LEU A 629 -0.02 25.91 -25.45
N ASP A 630 0.92 24.97 -25.42
CA ASP A 630 2.25 25.14 -26.02
C ASP A 630 2.16 25.07 -27.55
N GLN A 631 3.28 25.40 -28.21
CA GLN A 631 3.33 25.49 -29.66
C GLN A 631 3.14 24.12 -30.33
N GLU A 632 3.61 23.05 -29.69
CA GLU A 632 3.47 21.66 -30.17
C GLU A 632 1.99 21.23 -30.16
N THR A 633 1.29 21.39 -29.04
CA THR A 633 -0.14 21.02 -28.94
C THR A 633 -1.00 21.85 -29.89
N LYS A 634 -0.65 23.13 -30.12
CA LYS A 634 -1.32 23.97 -31.14
C LYS A 634 -1.13 23.39 -32.54
N GLN A 635 0.07 22.91 -32.86
CA GLN A 635 0.38 22.30 -34.14
C GLN A 635 -0.38 20.98 -34.32
N GLU A 636 -0.42 20.12 -33.31
CA GLU A 636 -1.18 18.86 -33.35
C GLU A 636 -2.69 19.09 -33.54
N CYS A 637 -3.23 20.12 -32.89
CA CYS A 637 -4.62 20.53 -33.08
C CYS A 637 -4.88 20.98 -34.52
N LEU A 638 -4.00 21.80 -35.11
CA LEU A 638 -4.09 22.23 -36.50
C LEU A 638 -4.01 21.05 -37.49
N GLU A 639 -3.14 20.08 -37.22
CA GLU A 639 -3.01 18.87 -38.04
C GLU A 639 -4.25 17.98 -37.95
N THR A 640 -4.80 17.81 -36.75
CA THR A 640 -6.05 17.07 -36.54
C THR A 640 -7.22 17.79 -37.22
N GLU A 641 -7.26 19.13 -37.19
CA GLU A 641 -8.29 19.90 -37.91
C GLU A 641 -8.20 19.69 -39.42
N LYS A 642 -6.98 19.67 -39.98
CA LYS A 642 -6.75 19.35 -41.40
C LYS A 642 -7.19 17.93 -41.74
N LEU A 643 -6.88 16.95 -40.90
CA LEU A 643 -7.28 15.55 -41.08
C LEU A 643 -8.81 15.42 -41.12
N ILE A 644 -9.51 16.01 -40.14
CA ILE A 644 -10.98 15.97 -40.08
C ILE A 644 -11.58 16.66 -41.31
N LYS A 645 -11.06 17.82 -41.75
CA LYS A 645 -11.53 18.50 -42.97
C LYS A 645 -11.36 17.64 -44.23
N ARG A 646 -10.24 16.95 -44.37
CA ARG A 646 -10.01 16.01 -45.49
C ARG A 646 -11.03 14.88 -45.47
N ALA A 647 -11.25 14.27 -44.31
CA ALA A 647 -12.25 13.22 -44.14
C ALA A 647 -13.69 13.68 -44.44
N VAL A 648 -14.03 14.95 -44.16
CA VAL A 648 -15.35 15.54 -44.52
C VAL A 648 -15.50 15.77 -46.02
N SER A 649 -14.41 16.09 -46.72
CA SER A 649 -14.45 16.50 -48.14
C SER A 649 -14.61 15.32 -49.10
N GLY A 650 -14.42 14.08 -48.64
CA GLY A 650 -14.60 12.88 -49.46
C GLY A 650 -13.56 12.70 -50.57
N ASP A 651 -12.52 13.53 -50.60
CA ASP A 651 -11.37 13.40 -51.49
C ASP A 651 -10.54 12.19 -51.06
N GLY A 652 -10.99 11.02 -51.47
CA GLY A 652 -10.19 9.81 -51.55
C GLY A 652 -9.19 9.94 -52.70
N GLU A 653 -8.14 10.71 -52.51
CA GLU A 653 -6.85 10.20 -52.95
C GLU A 653 -6.50 9.09 -51.96
N GLU A 654 -6.24 7.89 -52.47
CA GLU A 654 -5.58 6.84 -51.70
C GLU A 654 -4.54 7.50 -50.81
N ILE A 655 -4.69 7.33 -49.50
CA ILE A 655 -3.66 7.76 -48.55
C ILE A 655 -2.39 7.09 -49.04
N ASN A 656 -1.54 7.87 -49.70
CA ASN A 656 -0.38 7.34 -50.37
C ASN A 656 0.54 6.90 -49.25
N ILE A 657 0.54 5.58 -49.00
CA ILE A 657 1.29 4.91 -47.93
C ILE A 657 2.78 5.26 -48.02
N THR A 658 3.24 5.83 -49.14
CA THR A 658 4.60 6.33 -49.36
C THR A 658 4.89 7.72 -48.78
N ASP A 659 3.92 8.64 -48.67
CA ASP A 659 4.21 10.02 -48.22
C ASP A 659 4.18 10.15 -46.69
N LEU A 660 3.42 9.30 -46.00
CA LEU A 660 3.55 9.11 -44.54
C LEU A 660 4.84 8.33 -44.18
N PHE A 661 5.36 7.54 -45.14
CA PHE A 661 6.61 6.81 -44.99
C PHE A 661 7.85 7.73 -45.01
N LEU A 662 7.75 8.93 -45.60
CA LEU A 662 8.89 9.86 -45.68
C LEU A 662 9.12 10.70 -44.42
N MET A 663 8.12 10.91 -43.55
CA MET A 663 8.32 11.64 -42.29
C MET A 663 8.80 10.74 -41.13
N ILE A 664 8.70 9.41 -41.26
CA ILE A 664 9.06 8.45 -40.22
C ILE A 664 10.44 7.79 -40.46
N ILE A 665 11.06 7.97 -41.63
CA ILE A 665 12.43 7.48 -41.90
C ILE A 665 13.47 8.52 -41.50
N VAL A 666 13.73 8.63 -40.19
CA VAL A 666 15.05 9.12 -39.71
C VAL A 666 15.75 8.10 -38.82
N PHE A 667 15.14 7.02 -38.32
CA PHE A 667 15.91 5.99 -37.61
C PHE A 667 15.50 4.55 -37.96
N LEU A 668 16.41 3.92 -38.71
CA LEU A 668 16.78 2.49 -38.75
C LEU A 668 15.88 1.49 -39.50
N LYS A 669 16.35 1.13 -40.71
CA LYS A 669 16.13 -0.17 -41.40
C LYS A 669 17.03 -1.26 -40.78
N PRO A 670 16.80 -2.60 -40.95
CA PRO A 670 16.65 -3.29 -42.25
C PRO A 670 15.76 -4.59 -42.23
N PRO A 671 15.80 -5.49 -43.24
CA PRO A 671 15.39 -5.32 -44.64
C PRO A 671 14.26 -6.31 -45.06
N ALA A 672 13.49 -5.96 -46.10
CA ALA A 672 12.64 -6.91 -46.81
C ALA A 672 13.24 -7.28 -48.18
N SER A 673 12.91 -8.49 -48.59
CA SER A 673 13.45 -9.33 -49.65
C SER A 673 13.41 -8.76 -51.08
N PHE A 674 14.38 -9.23 -51.85
CA PHE A 674 14.62 -9.01 -53.27
C PHE A 674 13.44 -9.39 -54.19
N GLN A 675 13.28 -8.58 -55.25
CA GLN A 675 13.02 -9.11 -56.59
C GLN A 675 14.02 -8.54 -57.62
N ASN A 676 14.43 -9.43 -58.52
CA ASN A 676 15.58 -9.36 -59.42
C ASN A 676 15.64 -8.18 -60.39
N ARG A 677 16.82 -7.58 -60.51
CA ARG A 677 17.45 -7.34 -61.82
C ARG A 677 18.94 -7.73 -61.74
N THR A 678 19.33 -8.61 -62.64
CA THR A 678 20.67 -9.18 -62.79
C THR A 678 21.66 -8.10 -63.21
N ALA A 679 22.62 -7.80 -62.34
CA ALA A 679 23.90 -7.21 -62.70
C ALA A 679 24.99 -7.97 -61.92
N HIS A 680 26.04 -8.39 -62.62
CA HIS A 680 27.16 -9.15 -62.07
C HIS A 680 27.74 -8.45 -60.81
N VAL A 681 27.62 -9.09 -59.64
CA VAL A 681 28.25 -8.63 -58.39
C VAL A 681 29.53 -9.44 -58.15
N PRO A 682 30.70 -8.80 -57.93
CA PRO A 682 31.94 -9.49 -57.58
C PRO A 682 31.85 -10.15 -56.19
N ALA A 683 32.66 -11.20 -55.95
CA ALA A 683 32.59 -12.01 -54.73
C ALA A 683 32.74 -11.15 -53.44
N PRO A 684 31.90 -11.36 -52.40
CA PRO A 684 31.88 -10.52 -51.20
C PRO A 684 33.13 -10.69 -50.34
N ILE A 685 33.81 -9.58 -50.07
CA ILE A 685 34.96 -9.49 -49.15
C ILE A 685 34.41 -9.54 -47.72
N ARG A 686 34.97 -10.44 -46.91
CA ARG A 686 34.59 -10.65 -45.50
C ARG A 686 35.84 -10.91 -44.69
N MET A 687 35.88 -10.45 -43.45
CA MET A 687 36.99 -10.65 -42.51
C MET A 687 36.48 -11.35 -41.26
N ARG A 688 37.27 -12.27 -40.69
CA ARG A 688 36.92 -12.95 -39.44
C ARG A 688 37.80 -12.41 -38.32
N VAL A 689 37.19 -11.78 -37.33
CA VAL A 689 37.91 -11.22 -36.18
C VAL A 689 37.52 -11.97 -34.92
N ARG A 690 38.48 -12.61 -34.26
CA ARG A 690 38.28 -13.24 -32.95
C ARG A 690 38.57 -12.23 -31.85
N VAL A 691 37.58 -11.91 -31.02
CA VAL A 691 37.72 -11.10 -29.80
C VAL A 691 37.37 -12.00 -28.62
N GLN A 692 38.35 -12.32 -27.77
CA GLN A 692 38.21 -13.34 -26.73
C GLN A 692 37.69 -14.68 -27.31
N ASP A 693 36.58 -15.22 -26.78
CA ASP A 693 35.98 -16.49 -27.24
C ASP A 693 35.03 -16.32 -28.44
N ASN A 694 34.76 -15.08 -28.88
CA ASN A 694 33.78 -14.79 -29.92
C ASN A 694 34.46 -14.47 -31.27
N VAL A 695 33.97 -15.09 -32.35
CA VAL A 695 34.45 -14.82 -33.72
C VAL A 695 33.37 -14.05 -34.49
N PHE A 696 33.69 -12.84 -34.92
CA PHE A 696 32.79 -11.97 -35.69
C PHE A 696 33.16 -11.98 -37.17
N LEU A 697 32.16 -12.17 -38.01
CA LEU A 697 32.31 -12.04 -39.46
C LEU A 697 31.92 -10.62 -39.88
N ILE A 698 32.89 -9.86 -40.39
CA ILE A 698 32.73 -8.46 -40.76
C ILE A 698 32.73 -8.34 -42.29
N PRO A 699 31.60 -7.97 -42.92
CA PRO A 699 31.57 -7.71 -44.35
C PRO A 699 32.27 -6.39 -44.67
N VAL A 700 33.14 -6.40 -45.68
CA VAL A 700 33.81 -5.18 -46.18
C VAL A 700 33.08 -4.72 -47.45
N PRO A 701 32.53 -3.50 -47.50
CA PRO A 701 31.85 -2.98 -48.69
C PRO A 701 32.82 -2.84 -49.87
N HIS A 702 32.46 -3.35 -51.06
CA HIS A 702 33.32 -3.26 -52.26
C HIS A 702 33.62 -1.82 -52.70
N SER A 703 32.74 -0.86 -52.40
CA SER A 703 32.93 0.56 -52.73
C SER A 703 34.01 1.26 -51.90
N GLU A 704 34.37 0.69 -50.75
CA GLU A 704 35.28 1.31 -49.76
C GLU A 704 36.51 0.44 -49.47
N ALA A 705 36.62 -0.71 -50.13
CA ALA A 705 37.58 -1.77 -49.82
C ALA A 705 39.05 -1.32 -49.88
N ASP A 706 39.39 -0.40 -50.79
CA ASP A 706 40.75 0.17 -50.94
C ASP A 706 41.06 1.26 -49.89
N SER A 707 40.05 1.77 -49.20
CA SER A 707 40.16 2.85 -48.20
C SER A 707 40.03 2.37 -46.75
N CYS A 708 39.55 1.13 -46.53
CA CYS A 708 39.45 0.55 -45.20
C CYS A 708 40.83 0.25 -44.62
N THR A 709 41.05 0.63 -43.36
CA THR A 709 42.29 0.35 -42.62
C THR A 709 42.09 -0.74 -41.57
N VAL A 710 43.18 -1.20 -40.97
CA VAL A 710 43.14 -2.08 -39.79
C VAL A 710 42.36 -1.41 -38.64
N ALA A 711 42.48 -0.09 -38.44
CA ALA A 711 41.67 0.64 -37.45
C ALA A 711 40.16 0.52 -37.70
N TRP A 712 39.74 0.66 -38.97
CA TRP A 712 38.33 0.49 -39.33
C TRP A 712 37.83 -0.92 -38.99
N LEU A 713 38.64 -1.95 -39.25
CA LEU A 713 38.28 -3.33 -38.91
C LEU A 713 38.19 -3.54 -37.39
N CYS A 714 39.09 -2.93 -36.61
CA CYS A 714 39.00 -2.91 -35.14
C CYS A 714 37.70 -2.27 -34.67
N ASP A 715 37.31 -1.11 -35.21
CA ASP A 715 36.09 -0.41 -34.82
C ASP A 715 34.83 -1.24 -35.13
N GLN A 716 34.78 -1.87 -36.31
CA GLN A 716 33.66 -2.74 -36.69
C GLN A 716 33.59 -4.00 -35.80
N ALA A 717 34.74 -4.57 -35.43
CA ALA A 717 34.80 -5.69 -34.51
C ALA A 717 34.37 -5.29 -33.09
N ALA A 718 34.83 -4.13 -32.61
CA ALA A 718 34.47 -3.58 -31.31
C ALA A 718 32.97 -3.28 -31.21
N GLN A 719 32.35 -2.72 -32.25
CA GLN A 719 30.90 -2.47 -32.30
C GLN A 719 30.07 -3.75 -32.27
N ARG A 720 30.48 -4.80 -32.99
CA ARG A 720 29.79 -6.11 -32.98
C ARG A 720 29.98 -6.84 -31.65
N TYR A 721 31.17 -6.72 -31.06
CA TYR A 721 31.41 -7.18 -29.70
C TYR A 721 30.52 -6.45 -28.69
N TYR A 722 30.38 -5.12 -28.82
CA TYR A 722 29.51 -4.30 -27.98
C TYR A 722 28.04 -4.72 -28.07
N GLN A 723 27.53 -4.98 -29.27
CA GLN A 723 26.15 -5.46 -29.46
C GLN A 723 25.89 -6.82 -28.79
N THR A 724 26.91 -7.67 -28.72
CA THR A 724 26.80 -9.02 -28.16
C THR A 724 26.98 -9.02 -26.65
N CYS A 725 27.98 -8.29 -26.14
CA CYS A 725 28.46 -8.37 -24.77
C CYS A 725 28.11 -7.14 -23.90
N GLY A 726 27.71 -6.02 -24.53
CA GLY A 726 27.37 -4.75 -23.86
C GLY A 726 28.55 -3.89 -23.40
N LEU A 727 29.78 -4.24 -23.82
CA LEU A 727 31.03 -3.56 -23.44
C LEU A 727 31.85 -3.24 -24.68
N LEU A 728 32.37 -2.02 -24.80
CA LEU A 728 33.08 -1.55 -26.00
C LEU A 728 34.61 -1.65 -25.76
N PRO A 729 35.30 -2.61 -26.40
CA PRO A 729 36.73 -2.76 -26.23
C PRO A 729 37.51 -1.89 -27.22
N HIS A 730 38.66 -1.37 -26.80
CA HIS A 730 39.69 -0.93 -27.73
C HIS A 730 40.53 -2.13 -28.15
N LEU A 731 40.54 -2.42 -29.45
CA LEU A 731 41.12 -3.63 -30.01
C LEU A 731 42.41 -3.33 -30.78
N SER A 732 43.40 -4.20 -30.62
CA SER A 732 44.55 -4.30 -31.54
C SER A 732 44.54 -5.65 -32.23
N LEU A 733 44.80 -5.66 -33.54
CA LEU A 733 44.79 -6.89 -34.33
C LEU A 733 46.19 -7.49 -34.41
N GLN A 734 46.25 -8.80 -34.19
CA GLN A 734 47.45 -9.60 -34.32
C GLN A 734 47.27 -10.65 -35.43
N LYS A 735 48.28 -10.75 -36.29
CA LYS A 735 48.41 -11.79 -37.31
C LYS A 735 49.69 -12.57 -37.06
N GLU A 736 49.56 -13.89 -36.86
CA GLU A 736 50.69 -14.79 -36.59
C GLU A 736 51.59 -14.33 -35.40
N GLY A 737 51.00 -13.67 -34.40
CA GLY A 737 51.72 -13.14 -33.23
C GLY A 737 52.38 -11.78 -33.43
N ALA A 738 52.27 -11.16 -34.61
CA ALA A 738 52.73 -9.80 -34.88
C ALA A 738 51.56 -8.79 -34.85
N LEU A 739 51.75 -7.66 -34.17
CA LEU A 739 50.77 -6.55 -34.10
C LEU A 739 50.70 -5.81 -35.44
N LEU A 740 49.48 -5.60 -35.94
CA LEU A 740 49.21 -4.82 -37.15
C LEU A 740 49.05 -3.32 -36.81
N LEU A 741 49.58 -2.43 -37.66
CA LEU A 741 49.48 -0.99 -37.42
C LEU A 741 48.07 -0.48 -37.79
N PRO A 742 47.44 0.40 -36.99
CA PRO A 742 46.09 0.89 -37.25
C PRO A 742 45.91 1.61 -38.60
N THR A 743 46.98 2.20 -39.13
CA THR A 743 46.99 2.94 -40.40
C THR A 743 47.15 2.04 -41.63
N ASP A 744 47.46 0.76 -41.44
CA ASP A 744 47.74 -0.13 -42.57
C ASP A 744 46.46 -0.37 -43.39
N PRO A 745 46.55 -0.36 -44.73
CA PRO A 745 45.41 -0.67 -45.60
C PRO A 745 45.02 -2.14 -45.46
N LEU A 746 43.71 -2.38 -45.26
CA LEU A 746 43.18 -3.67 -44.83
C LEU A 746 43.50 -4.80 -45.81
N LEU A 747 43.27 -4.57 -47.11
CA LEU A 747 43.50 -5.56 -48.17
C LEU A 747 44.98 -5.77 -48.53
N ALA A 748 45.89 -4.91 -48.06
CA ALA A 748 47.32 -5.13 -48.23
C ALA A 748 47.89 -6.11 -47.20
N VAL A 749 47.21 -6.28 -46.07
CA VAL A 749 47.69 -7.03 -44.90
C VAL A 749 46.87 -8.30 -44.64
N LEU A 750 45.58 -8.31 -44.99
CA LEU A 750 44.63 -9.39 -44.72
C LEU A 750 43.91 -9.87 -45.98
N HIS A 751 43.81 -11.19 -46.15
CA HIS A 751 43.05 -11.83 -47.21
C HIS A 751 41.58 -12.03 -46.82
N THR A 752 40.72 -12.16 -47.83
CA THR A 752 39.30 -12.45 -47.61
C THR A 752 39.11 -13.78 -46.86
N ASN A 753 38.22 -13.78 -45.86
CA ASN A 753 37.93 -14.86 -44.91
C ASN A 753 39.09 -15.26 -43.99
N GLU A 754 40.18 -14.50 -43.96
CA GLU A 754 41.28 -14.72 -43.02
C GLU A 754 40.82 -14.42 -41.58
N GLU A 755 41.23 -15.28 -40.64
CA GLU A 755 40.89 -15.15 -39.23
C GLU A 755 42.04 -14.47 -38.48
N VAL A 756 41.72 -13.36 -37.82
CA VAL A 756 42.69 -12.50 -37.14
C VAL A 756 42.30 -12.39 -35.67
N VAL A 757 43.29 -12.44 -34.78
CA VAL A 757 43.05 -12.37 -33.34
C VAL A 757 43.11 -10.91 -32.91
N ALA A 758 42.10 -10.45 -32.17
CA ALA A 758 42.07 -9.12 -31.58
C ALA A 758 42.39 -9.21 -30.08
N GLU A 759 43.41 -8.48 -29.65
CA GLU A 759 43.76 -8.30 -28.24
C GLU A 759 43.04 -7.06 -27.70
N VAL A 760 42.45 -7.19 -26.50
CA VAL A 760 41.75 -6.09 -25.81
C VAL A 760 42.78 -5.25 -25.06
N CYS A 761 43.09 -4.06 -25.59
CA CYS A 761 44.08 -3.15 -25.01
C CYS A 761 43.54 -2.42 -23.77
N SER A 762 42.29 -1.95 -23.86
CA SER A 762 41.59 -1.24 -22.79
C SER A 762 40.08 -1.29 -23.03
N TRP A 763 39.30 -0.94 -22.01
CA TRP A 763 37.85 -0.82 -22.10
C TRP A 763 37.46 0.65 -22.17
N ASP A 764 36.61 1.02 -23.13
CA ASP A 764 35.97 2.33 -23.12
C ASP A 764 34.76 2.26 -22.16
N LEU A 765 34.89 2.88 -20.99
CA LEU A 765 33.86 2.89 -19.96
C LEU A 765 33.29 4.32 -19.84
N PRO A 766 32.26 4.66 -20.63
CA PRO A 766 31.57 5.94 -20.44
C PRO A 766 30.87 5.98 -19.07
N PRO A 767 30.43 7.15 -18.60
CA PRO A 767 29.68 7.29 -17.35
C PRO A 767 28.51 6.30 -17.25
N LEU A 768 28.24 5.77 -16.05
CA LEU A 768 27.17 4.80 -15.78
C LEU A 768 25.80 5.19 -16.38
N PRO A 769 25.35 6.46 -16.37
CA PRO A 769 24.10 6.86 -17.02
C PRO A 769 24.10 6.66 -18.53
N GLU A 770 25.22 6.96 -19.18
CA GLU A 770 25.37 6.80 -20.62
C GLU A 770 25.42 5.32 -20.99
N ARG A 771 26.08 4.51 -20.17
CA ARG A 771 26.09 3.05 -20.30
C ARG A 771 24.69 2.46 -20.16
N TYR A 772 23.91 2.91 -19.18
CA TYR A 772 22.53 2.49 -18.99
C TYR A 772 21.66 2.86 -20.20
N ARG A 773 21.74 4.11 -20.68
CA ARG A 773 21.01 4.58 -21.85
C ARG A 773 21.34 3.79 -23.11
N LYS A 774 22.62 3.56 -23.37
CA LYS A 774 23.05 2.75 -24.53
C LYS A 774 22.64 1.28 -24.38
N ALA A 775 22.65 0.73 -23.16
CA ALA A 775 22.13 -0.62 -22.91
C ALA A 775 20.63 -0.72 -23.20
N CYS A 776 19.82 0.27 -22.77
CA CYS A 776 18.40 0.37 -23.09
C CYS A 776 18.16 0.42 -24.62
N GLN A 777 18.93 1.25 -25.34
CA GLN A 777 18.88 1.33 -26.80
C GLN A 777 19.24 -0.01 -27.47
N SER A 778 20.30 -0.68 -27.01
CA SER A 778 20.74 -1.96 -27.58
C SER A 778 19.73 -3.10 -27.39
N LEU A 779 18.98 -3.05 -26.28
CA LEU A 779 17.99 -4.04 -25.91
C LEU A 779 16.59 -3.71 -26.46
N ALA A 780 16.43 -2.57 -27.14
CA ALA A 780 15.13 -2.03 -27.56
C ALA A 780 14.14 -1.92 -26.39
N VAL A 781 14.64 -1.47 -25.23
CA VAL A 781 13.84 -1.24 -24.01
C VAL A 781 13.82 0.25 -23.69
N GLU A 782 12.68 0.78 -23.28
CA GLU A 782 12.56 2.18 -22.86
C GLU A 782 13.39 2.49 -21.61
N GLU A 783 14.02 3.67 -21.62
CA GLU A 783 14.84 4.15 -20.50
C GLU A 783 13.97 4.48 -19.27
N ASN A 784 14.21 3.80 -18.15
CA ASN A 784 13.53 4.11 -16.91
C ASN A 784 14.12 5.39 -16.28
N ARG A 785 13.35 6.48 -16.31
CA ARG A 785 13.77 7.81 -15.80
C ARG A 785 14.19 7.83 -14.32
N ARG A 786 13.76 6.86 -13.49
CA ARG A 786 14.19 6.75 -12.08
C ARG A 786 15.56 6.08 -11.97
N VAL A 787 15.78 5.02 -12.74
CA VAL A 787 17.08 4.32 -12.79
C VAL A 787 18.14 5.21 -13.40
N SER A 788 17.82 5.94 -14.47
CA SER A 788 18.74 6.88 -15.10
C SER A 788 19.22 7.99 -14.14
N ARG A 789 18.29 8.62 -13.41
CA ARG A 789 18.63 9.60 -12.37
C ARG A 789 19.46 9.01 -11.23
N LEU A 790 19.17 7.77 -10.82
CA LEU A 790 19.98 7.10 -9.80
C LEU A 790 21.39 6.81 -10.31
N CYS A 791 21.53 6.35 -11.56
CA CYS A 791 22.83 6.20 -12.20
C CYS A 791 23.58 7.52 -12.29
N GLU A 792 22.91 8.67 -12.51
CA GLU A 792 23.55 10.00 -12.56
C GLU A 792 24.08 10.44 -11.20
N VAL A 793 23.28 10.23 -10.15
CA VAL A 793 23.66 10.59 -8.78
C VAL A 793 24.72 9.63 -8.22
N GLN A 794 24.71 8.37 -8.64
CA GLN A 794 25.54 7.29 -8.09
C GLN A 794 26.73 6.91 -8.98
N ASP A 795 26.99 7.62 -10.09
CA ASP A 795 28.09 7.31 -11.02
C ASP A 795 29.47 7.35 -10.33
N SER A 796 29.65 8.31 -9.41
CA SER A 796 30.88 8.49 -8.62
C SER A 796 30.85 7.78 -7.26
N SER A 797 29.72 7.17 -6.87
CA SER A 797 29.60 6.49 -5.58
C SER A 797 30.05 5.03 -5.63
N SER A 798 30.60 4.55 -4.53
CA SER A 798 30.96 3.14 -4.36
C SER A 798 29.75 2.24 -4.08
N CYS A 799 28.54 2.80 -4.03
CA CYS A 799 27.30 2.09 -3.77
C CYS A 799 26.27 2.41 -4.86
N VAL A 800 25.63 1.38 -5.42
CA VAL A 800 24.46 1.50 -6.29
C VAL A 800 23.27 0.91 -5.57
N ASN A 801 22.28 1.76 -5.31
CA ASN A 801 21.08 1.41 -4.54
C ASN A 801 19.83 1.73 -5.37
N VAL A 802 19.13 0.68 -5.77
CA VAL A 802 17.87 0.73 -6.53
C VAL A 802 16.72 0.03 -5.78
N CYS A 803 16.77 0.06 -4.45
CA CYS A 803 15.81 -0.65 -3.60
C CYS A 803 14.39 -0.09 -3.67
N GLY A 804 13.37 -0.96 -3.62
CA GLY A 804 11.97 -0.56 -3.46
C GLY A 804 11.33 0.13 -4.67
N LEU A 805 11.97 0.02 -5.84
CA LEU A 805 11.49 0.63 -7.08
C LEU A 805 10.53 -0.26 -7.86
N SER A 806 10.32 -1.52 -7.43
CA SER A 806 9.47 -2.50 -8.11
C SER A 806 9.83 -2.71 -9.59
N LEU A 807 11.13 -2.61 -9.93
CA LEU A 807 11.61 -2.68 -11.31
C LEU A 807 11.30 -4.05 -11.93
N PRO A 808 10.69 -4.10 -13.14
CA PRO A 808 10.49 -5.34 -13.86
C PRO A 808 11.81 -5.88 -14.44
N PRO A 809 11.88 -7.18 -14.78
CA PRO A 809 13.04 -7.79 -15.44
C PRO A 809 13.59 -6.99 -16.63
N ALA A 810 12.70 -6.47 -17.47
CA ALA A 810 13.07 -5.67 -18.64
C ALA A 810 13.85 -4.41 -18.29
N SER A 811 13.60 -3.78 -17.13
CA SER A 811 14.34 -2.58 -16.68
C SER A 811 15.61 -2.93 -15.91
N LEU A 812 15.70 -4.13 -15.32
CA LEU A 812 16.89 -4.62 -14.63
C LEU A 812 17.96 -5.11 -15.61
N THR A 813 17.57 -5.73 -16.72
CA THR A 813 18.52 -6.27 -17.73
C THR A 813 19.51 -5.20 -18.24
N PRO A 814 19.07 -4.00 -18.68
CA PRO A 814 19.99 -2.94 -19.12
C PRO A 814 20.86 -2.41 -17.97
N LEU A 815 20.35 -2.38 -16.74
CA LEU A 815 21.12 -1.96 -15.56
C LEU A 815 22.24 -2.94 -15.24
N LEU A 816 21.97 -4.25 -15.25
CA LEU A 816 23.00 -5.28 -15.01
C LEU A 816 24.10 -5.22 -16.06
N ARG A 817 23.75 -5.00 -17.33
CA ARG A 817 24.74 -4.78 -18.41
C ARG A 817 25.57 -3.52 -18.19
N ALA A 818 24.92 -2.43 -17.77
CA ALA A 818 25.58 -1.16 -17.48
C ALA A 818 26.49 -1.20 -16.25
N LEU A 819 26.32 -2.17 -15.34
CA LEU A 819 27.16 -2.30 -14.14
C LEU A 819 28.41 -3.16 -14.35
N LYS A 820 28.52 -3.93 -15.45
CA LYS A 820 29.68 -4.80 -15.72
C LYS A 820 31.00 -4.02 -15.67
N LEU A 821 32.08 -4.60 -15.16
CA LEU A 821 33.41 -3.97 -15.06
C LEU A 821 33.47 -2.66 -14.25
N GLN A 822 32.45 -2.32 -13.45
CA GLN A 822 32.48 -1.14 -12.57
C GLN A 822 33.43 -1.38 -11.39
N ALA A 823 34.72 -1.10 -11.58
CA ALA A 823 35.77 -1.40 -10.61
C ALA A 823 35.69 -0.59 -9.30
N SER A 824 34.98 0.55 -9.30
CA SER A 824 34.76 1.40 -8.12
C SER A 824 33.66 0.90 -7.19
N LEU A 825 32.79 -0.01 -7.65
CA LEU A 825 31.62 -0.44 -6.90
C LEU A 825 31.98 -1.40 -5.77
N THR A 826 31.59 -1.06 -4.55
CA THR A 826 31.73 -1.88 -3.33
C THR A 826 30.41 -2.42 -2.82
N GLU A 827 29.29 -1.77 -3.12
CA GLU A 827 27.96 -2.20 -2.68
C GLU A 827 26.94 -2.17 -3.82
N LEU A 828 26.19 -3.24 -3.98
CA LEU A 828 25.08 -3.34 -4.94
C LEU A 828 23.82 -3.80 -4.20
N ARG A 829 22.81 -2.92 -4.15
CA ARG A 829 21.53 -3.19 -3.48
C ARG A 829 20.37 -3.09 -4.46
N ILE A 830 19.76 -4.23 -4.77
CA ILE A 830 18.65 -4.40 -5.72
C ILE A 830 17.42 -4.99 -5.00
N SER A 831 17.28 -4.77 -3.69
CA SER A 831 16.19 -5.38 -2.92
C SER A 831 14.81 -4.78 -3.21
N ALA A 832 13.75 -5.55 -2.98
CA ALA A 832 12.36 -5.15 -3.23
C ALA A 832 12.07 -4.75 -4.71
N ASN A 833 12.59 -5.56 -5.64
CA ASN A 833 12.32 -5.46 -7.08
C ASN A 833 11.74 -6.78 -7.62
N ARG A 834 11.61 -6.92 -8.94
CA ARG A 834 11.11 -8.15 -9.58
C ARG A 834 12.23 -8.93 -10.29
N LEU A 835 13.40 -9.06 -9.66
CA LEU A 835 14.46 -9.94 -10.16
C LEU A 835 13.97 -11.40 -10.10
N ASN A 836 13.98 -12.09 -11.23
CA ASN A 836 13.45 -13.44 -11.39
C ASN A 836 14.58 -14.46 -11.64
N ASN A 837 14.21 -15.75 -11.76
CA ASN A 837 15.14 -16.85 -11.96
C ASN A 837 16.07 -16.69 -13.18
N ASP A 838 15.58 -16.07 -14.26
CA ASP A 838 16.32 -15.98 -15.53
C ASP A 838 17.39 -14.89 -15.50
N LEU A 839 17.20 -13.85 -14.69
CA LEU A 839 18.16 -12.76 -14.55
C LEU A 839 19.23 -13.00 -13.48
N LEU A 840 19.01 -13.91 -12.54
CA LEU A 840 19.98 -14.18 -11.49
C LEU A 840 21.35 -14.63 -12.03
N PRO A 841 21.45 -15.54 -13.03
CA PRO A 841 22.73 -15.88 -13.64
C PRO A 841 23.43 -14.68 -14.28
N GLU A 842 22.67 -13.78 -14.94
CA GLU A 842 23.23 -12.56 -15.55
C GLU A 842 23.75 -11.59 -14.49
N LEU A 843 23.04 -11.43 -13.36
CA LEU A 843 23.51 -10.66 -12.23
C LEU A 843 24.80 -11.24 -11.64
N MET A 844 24.85 -12.56 -11.43
CA MET A 844 26.04 -13.21 -10.88
C MET A 844 27.23 -13.06 -11.82
N SER A 845 27.02 -13.22 -13.14
CA SER A 845 28.04 -12.95 -14.15
C SER A 845 28.50 -11.49 -14.12
N ALA A 846 27.58 -10.52 -13.99
CA ALA A 846 27.94 -9.12 -13.86
C ALA A 846 28.74 -8.85 -12.58
N ALA A 847 28.32 -9.40 -11.44
CA ALA A 847 29.01 -9.26 -10.16
C ALA A 847 30.45 -9.82 -10.21
N ALA A 848 30.68 -10.91 -10.94
CA ALA A 848 32.02 -11.48 -11.13
C ALA A 848 32.99 -10.51 -11.82
N THR A 849 32.48 -9.56 -12.62
CA THR A 849 33.29 -8.53 -13.29
C THR A 849 33.61 -7.32 -12.39
N MET A 850 33.11 -7.28 -11.15
CA MET A 850 33.27 -6.17 -10.21
C MET A 850 34.28 -6.55 -9.11
N PRO A 851 35.59 -6.25 -9.29
CA PRO A 851 36.65 -6.79 -8.42
C PRO A 851 36.64 -6.23 -6.99
N ARG A 852 35.86 -5.18 -6.68
CA ARG A 852 35.77 -4.58 -5.34
C ARG A 852 34.41 -4.76 -4.67
N LEU A 853 33.49 -5.51 -5.28
CA LEU A 853 32.14 -5.69 -4.74
C LEU A 853 32.19 -6.51 -3.44
N ARG A 854 31.77 -5.89 -2.35
CA ARG A 854 31.74 -6.45 -0.99
C ARG A 854 30.33 -6.83 -0.56
N ILE A 855 29.33 -5.99 -0.84
CA ILE A 855 27.96 -6.20 -0.37
C ILE A 855 27.03 -6.42 -1.58
N LEU A 856 26.32 -7.54 -1.59
CA LEU A 856 25.28 -7.83 -2.56
C LEU A 856 23.94 -8.10 -1.84
N ASP A 857 23.02 -7.15 -1.93
CA ASP A 857 21.66 -7.28 -1.40
C ASP A 857 20.65 -7.47 -2.54
N ILE A 858 20.10 -8.69 -2.62
CA ILE A 858 19.05 -9.08 -3.57
C ILE A 858 17.80 -9.62 -2.86
N SER A 859 17.58 -9.18 -1.62
CA SER A 859 16.42 -9.56 -0.83
C SER A 859 15.09 -9.06 -1.41
N ALA A 860 13.97 -9.70 -1.05
CA ALA A 860 12.61 -9.32 -1.46
C ALA A 860 12.42 -9.25 -2.99
N ASN A 861 12.93 -10.26 -3.71
CA ASN A 861 12.75 -10.43 -5.15
C ASN A 861 11.93 -11.69 -5.46
N GLN A 862 11.90 -12.14 -6.72
CA GLN A 862 11.16 -13.33 -7.19
C GLN A 862 12.11 -14.50 -7.49
N ILE A 863 13.19 -14.63 -6.72
CA ILE A 863 14.17 -15.71 -6.88
C ILE A 863 13.63 -16.97 -6.22
N THR A 864 13.72 -18.10 -6.91
CA THR A 864 13.40 -19.42 -6.36
C THR A 864 14.65 -20.30 -6.29
N GLY A 865 14.56 -21.47 -5.64
CA GLY A 865 15.64 -22.45 -5.62
C GLY A 865 16.10 -22.91 -7.01
N GLU A 866 15.23 -22.86 -8.03
CA GLU A 866 15.61 -23.15 -9.42
C GLU A 866 16.54 -22.07 -9.98
N GLY A 867 16.26 -20.79 -9.69
CA GLY A 867 17.12 -19.67 -10.09
C GLY A 867 18.52 -19.80 -9.50
N LEU A 868 18.64 -20.20 -8.23
CA LEU A 868 19.93 -20.43 -7.59
C LEU A 868 20.71 -21.59 -8.21
N LYS A 869 20.04 -22.66 -8.64
CA LYS A 869 20.67 -23.76 -9.39
C LYS A 869 21.23 -23.28 -10.74
N LYS A 870 20.41 -22.58 -11.52
CA LYS A 870 20.86 -22.01 -12.81
C LYS A 870 22.05 -21.07 -12.60
N ALA A 871 22.01 -20.24 -11.55
CA ALA A 871 23.09 -19.34 -11.22
C ALA A 871 24.37 -20.09 -10.81
N SER A 872 24.27 -21.15 -9.98
CA SER A 872 25.43 -21.94 -9.60
C SER A 872 26.08 -22.66 -10.78
N ASP A 873 25.28 -23.13 -11.74
CA ASP A 873 25.77 -23.83 -12.93
C ASP A 873 26.51 -22.89 -13.89
N THR A 874 26.18 -21.59 -13.87
CA THR A 874 26.77 -20.57 -14.77
C THR A 874 27.95 -19.83 -14.12
N PHE A 875 28.10 -19.90 -12.81
CA PHE A 875 29.08 -19.14 -12.04
C PHE A 875 30.42 -19.90 -11.94
N GLU A 876 31.18 -19.95 -13.03
CA GLU A 876 32.49 -20.62 -13.10
C GLU A 876 33.64 -19.78 -12.52
N THR A 877 33.50 -18.45 -12.50
CA THR A 877 34.53 -17.49 -12.03
C THR A 877 34.38 -17.14 -10.55
N LYS A 878 35.45 -17.31 -9.77
CA LYS A 878 35.49 -16.97 -8.34
C LYS A 878 35.38 -15.46 -8.11
N SER A 879 34.40 -15.02 -7.32
CA SER A 879 34.35 -13.64 -6.82
C SER A 879 35.29 -13.51 -5.63
N GLN A 880 36.35 -12.70 -5.75
CA GLN A 880 37.43 -12.68 -4.76
C GLN A 880 37.15 -11.78 -3.55
N CYS A 881 36.12 -10.91 -3.59
CA CYS A 881 35.95 -9.81 -2.62
C CYS A 881 34.58 -9.71 -1.94
N LEU A 882 33.62 -10.59 -2.27
CA LEU A 882 32.27 -10.52 -1.69
C LEU A 882 32.29 -10.91 -0.21
N GLU A 883 31.88 -9.99 0.66
CA GLU A 883 31.88 -10.09 2.13
C GLU A 883 30.47 -10.32 2.69
N GLU A 884 29.42 -9.79 2.05
CA GLU A 884 28.02 -9.94 2.48
C GLU A 884 27.08 -10.32 1.34
N LEU A 885 26.26 -11.35 1.55
CA LEU A 885 25.21 -11.78 0.62
C LEU A 885 23.85 -11.87 1.34
N ASN A 886 22.88 -11.08 0.86
CA ASN A 886 21.51 -11.10 1.37
C ASN A 886 20.54 -11.62 0.31
N LEU A 887 19.94 -12.78 0.59
CA LEU A 887 18.95 -13.48 -0.25
C LEU A 887 17.56 -13.51 0.39
N SER A 888 17.36 -12.81 1.52
CA SER A 888 16.14 -12.87 2.33
C SER A 888 14.86 -12.53 1.56
N MET A 889 13.70 -12.96 2.04
CA MET A 889 12.38 -12.65 1.47
C MET A 889 12.22 -13.07 0.00
N ASN A 890 12.95 -14.10 -0.44
CA ASN A 890 12.78 -14.74 -1.75
C ASN A 890 12.15 -16.13 -1.57
N PRO A 891 11.24 -16.57 -2.46
CA PRO A 891 10.58 -17.89 -2.35
C PRO A 891 11.51 -19.06 -2.76
N LEU A 892 12.58 -19.29 -1.99
CA LEU A 892 13.62 -20.26 -2.34
C LEU A 892 13.20 -21.73 -2.13
N GLY A 893 12.48 -22.03 -1.04
CA GLY A 893 12.07 -23.41 -0.69
C GLY A 893 13.24 -24.29 -0.21
N ASP A 894 13.14 -25.63 -0.28
CA ASP A 894 14.13 -26.54 0.33
C ASP A 894 15.20 -27.12 -0.62
N GLY A 895 14.96 -27.10 -1.94
CA GLY A 895 15.63 -28.00 -2.90
C GLY A 895 16.96 -27.55 -3.50
N TRP A 896 17.68 -26.57 -2.93
CA TRP A 896 18.80 -25.86 -3.58
C TRP A 896 20.07 -25.76 -2.71
N THR A 897 20.14 -26.55 -1.63
CA THR A 897 21.27 -26.60 -0.68
C THR A 897 22.62 -26.87 -1.33
N GLN A 898 22.65 -27.74 -2.37
CA GLN A 898 23.86 -28.01 -3.15
C GLN A 898 24.31 -26.79 -3.99
N ALA A 899 23.36 -26.08 -4.60
CA ALA A 899 23.63 -24.87 -5.38
C ALA A 899 24.17 -23.76 -4.48
N LEU A 900 23.58 -23.60 -3.28
CA LEU A 900 24.10 -22.68 -2.26
C LEU A 900 25.54 -23.04 -1.86
N ALA A 901 25.81 -24.31 -1.54
CA ALA A 901 27.16 -24.74 -1.17
C ALA A 901 28.18 -24.44 -2.27
N SER A 902 27.80 -24.62 -3.54
CA SER A 902 28.63 -24.32 -4.70
C SER A 902 28.88 -22.81 -4.83
N LEU A 903 27.83 -21.98 -4.69
CA LEU A 903 27.93 -20.52 -4.71
C LEU A 903 28.83 -19.99 -3.59
N LEU A 904 28.65 -20.49 -2.36
CA LEU A 904 29.47 -20.10 -1.21
C LEU A 904 30.94 -20.49 -1.41
N SER A 905 31.21 -21.65 -2.01
CA SER A 905 32.58 -22.07 -2.33
C SER A 905 33.26 -21.16 -3.37
N ALA A 906 32.48 -20.49 -4.21
CA ALA A 906 32.97 -19.52 -5.19
C ALA A 906 33.18 -18.11 -4.62
N CYS A 907 32.76 -17.85 -3.38
CA CYS A 907 32.88 -16.58 -2.65
C CYS A 907 33.70 -16.75 -1.36
N PRO A 908 35.04 -16.87 -1.43
CA PRO A 908 35.89 -17.14 -0.27
C PRO A 908 35.85 -16.04 0.82
N MET A 909 35.68 -14.76 0.47
CA MET A 909 35.70 -13.69 1.47
C MET A 909 34.38 -13.50 2.24
N LEU A 910 33.38 -14.34 1.98
CA LEU A 910 32.04 -14.16 2.55
C LEU A 910 32.06 -14.30 4.08
N SER A 911 31.57 -13.25 4.74
CA SER A 911 31.52 -13.13 6.20
C SER A 911 30.09 -13.02 6.75
N ALA A 912 29.14 -12.59 5.93
CA ALA A 912 27.73 -12.52 6.29
C ALA A 912 26.81 -13.17 5.24
N LEU A 913 25.88 -14.02 5.71
CA LEU A 913 24.85 -14.64 4.89
C LEU A 913 23.46 -14.46 5.52
N SER A 914 22.52 -13.90 4.78
CA SER A 914 21.15 -13.70 5.23
C SER A 914 20.12 -14.44 4.37
N LEU A 915 19.35 -15.33 5.02
CA LEU A 915 18.34 -16.21 4.45
C LEU A 915 17.01 -16.10 5.23
N GLN A 916 16.64 -14.89 5.65
CA GLN A 916 15.41 -14.66 6.40
C GLN A 916 14.17 -14.87 5.51
N ALA A 917 13.13 -15.52 6.04
CA ALA A 917 11.83 -15.71 5.38
C ALA A 917 11.93 -16.23 3.92
N CYS A 918 12.75 -17.26 3.71
CA CYS A 918 12.99 -17.86 2.40
C CYS A 918 12.10 -19.09 2.11
N GLY A 919 11.16 -19.39 3.02
CA GLY A 919 10.29 -20.56 2.92
C GLY A 919 11.01 -21.89 3.23
N LEU A 920 12.06 -21.86 4.09
CA LEU A 920 12.82 -23.05 4.45
C LEU A 920 12.08 -23.88 5.50
N SER A 921 12.11 -25.20 5.34
CA SER A 921 11.59 -26.18 6.29
C SER A 921 12.70 -27.09 6.83
N ALA A 922 12.35 -28.05 7.68
CA ALA A 922 13.29 -29.09 8.14
C ALA A 922 13.97 -29.85 6.99
N ARG A 923 13.38 -29.88 5.79
CA ARG A 923 13.91 -30.60 4.62
C ARG A 923 15.12 -29.93 3.98
N PHE A 924 15.29 -28.61 4.14
CA PHE A 924 16.40 -27.85 3.57
C PHE A 924 17.78 -28.45 3.88
N LEU A 925 18.00 -28.94 5.11
CA LEU A 925 19.26 -29.54 5.55
C LEU A 925 19.22 -31.06 5.71
N GLN A 926 18.19 -31.73 5.18
CA GLN A 926 18.15 -33.20 5.16
C GLN A 926 19.12 -33.76 4.11
N GLN A 927 19.28 -33.06 2.98
CA GLN A 927 20.15 -33.47 1.87
C GLN A 927 21.31 -32.48 1.73
N HIS A 928 22.49 -32.97 1.34
CA HIS A 928 23.70 -32.15 1.08
C HIS A 928 24.22 -31.30 2.25
N ARG A 929 23.80 -31.59 3.49
CA ARG A 929 24.21 -30.88 4.70
C ARG A 929 25.73 -30.80 4.89
N LEU A 930 26.45 -31.91 4.68
CA LEU A 930 27.90 -31.96 4.80
C LEU A 930 28.61 -31.10 3.75
N LEU A 931 28.03 -30.96 2.55
CA LEU A 931 28.56 -30.09 1.50
C LEU A 931 28.43 -28.62 1.91
N LEU A 932 27.27 -28.23 2.45
CA LEU A 932 27.05 -26.88 2.96
C LEU A 932 27.95 -26.58 4.17
N ALA A 933 28.06 -27.53 5.11
CA ALA A 933 28.95 -27.41 6.27
C ALA A 933 30.41 -27.21 5.82
N ASN A 934 30.88 -27.99 4.85
CA ASN A 934 32.23 -27.85 4.30
C ASN A 934 32.41 -26.51 3.57
N ALA A 935 31.42 -26.03 2.82
CA ALA A 935 31.48 -24.74 2.15
C ALA A 935 31.52 -23.56 3.14
N LEU A 936 30.81 -23.66 4.27
CA LEU A 936 30.83 -22.67 5.34
C LEU A 936 32.09 -22.77 6.22
N ALA A 937 32.67 -23.96 6.39
CA ALA A 937 33.82 -24.23 7.26
C ALA A 937 35.18 -24.29 6.53
N SER A 938 35.20 -24.16 5.20
CA SER A 938 36.44 -24.32 4.42
C SER A 938 37.49 -23.28 4.83
N LYS A 939 38.79 -23.62 4.74
CA LYS A 939 39.91 -22.68 4.96
C LYS A 939 39.83 -21.42 4.07
N CYS A 940 39.08 -21.47 2.97
CA CYS A 940 38.88 -20.34 2.07
C CYS A 940 37.77 -19.39 2.54
N THR A 941 36.80 -19.87 3.34
CA THR A 941 35.60 -19.16 3.83
C THR A 941 35.56 -19.00 5.36
N GLY A 942 36.66 -19.27 6.07
CA GLY A 942 36.78 -19.18 7.55
C GLY A 942 36.54 -17.80 8.17
N ASN A 943 35.98 -16.86 7.40
CA ASN A 943 35.54 -15.53 7.81
C ASN A 943 34.03 -15.45 8.09
N MET A 944 33.26 -16.54 7.96
CA MET A 944 31.81 -16.53 8.23
C MET A 944 31.53 -16.14 9.70
N ARG A 945 31.04 -14.92 9.88
CA ARG A 945 30.82 -14.25 11.17
C ARG A 945 29.35 -14.05 11.48
N SER A 946 28.51 -13.82 10.47
CA SER A 946 27.10 -13.50 10.65
C SER A 946 26.20 -14.40 9.80
N VAL A 947 25.23 -15.07 10.43
CA VAL A 947 24.23 -15.88 9.70
C VAL A 947 22.83 -15.61 10.22
N CYS A 948 21.89 -15.40 9.30
CA CYS A 948 20.46 -15.21 9.60
C CYS A 948 19.58 -16.24 8.88
N PHE A 949 18.77 -16.96 9.66
CA PHE A 949 17.72 -17.89 9.17
C PHE A 949 16.34 -17.55 9.71
N SER A 950 16.16 -16.35 10.26
CA SER A 950 14.91 -15.92 10.92
C SER A 950 13.67 -16.09 10.03
N HIS A 951 12.50 -16.32 10.63
CA HIS A 951 11.20 -16.43 9.98
C HIS A 951 11.08 -17.55 8.94
N ASN A 952 11.82 -18.64 9.10
CA ASN A 952 11.64 -19.87 8.32
C ASN A 952 10.99 -20.96 9.16
N ALA A 953 10.06 -21.73 8.60
CA ALA A 953 9.35 -22.80 9.29
C ALA A 953 10.20 -24.08 9.44
N LEU A 954 11.43 -23.94 9.96
CA LEU A 954 12.40 -25.04 10.11
C LEU A 954 11.91 -26.11 11.10
N GLY A 955 11.15 -25.70 12.11
CA GLY A 955 10.73 -26.57 13.21
C GLY A 955 11.93 -27.05 14.05
N SER A 956 11.64 -27.84 15.09
CA SER A 956 12.66 -28.35 16.02
C SER A 956 13.77 -29.15 15.34
N THR A 957 13.42 -30.03 14.39
CA THR A 957 14.40 -30.85 13.64
C THR A 957 15.27 -30.01 12.71
N GLY A 958 14.70 -29.06 11.97
CA GLY A 958 15.47 -28.18 11.08
C GLY A 958 16.41 -27.26 11.86
N PHE A 959 15.96 -26.75 13.00
CA PHE A 959 16.74 -25.94 13.91
C PHE A 959 18.01 -26.66 14.40
N GLU A 960 17.87 -27.92 14.83
CA GLU A 960 19.01 -28.76 15.23
C GLU A 960 19.99 -28.98 14.06
N LEU A 961 19.47 -29.25 12.86
CA LEU A 961 20.30 -29.44 11.68
C LEU A 961 21.07 -28.17 11.32
N VAL A 962 20.48 -26.97 11.43
CA VAL A 962 21.18 -25.70 11.21
C VAL A 962 22.37 -25.56 12.16
N LEU A 963 22.14 -25.74 13.47
CA LEU A 963 23.19 -25.58 14.49
C LEU A 963 24.36 -26.55 14.29
N LYS A 964 24.07 -27.80 13.90
CA LYS A 964 25.11 -28.77 13.61
C LYS A 964 25.79 -28.59 12.24
N THR A 965 25.39 -27.60 11.44
CA THR A 965 25.95 -27.30 10.10
C THR A 965 26.82 -26.05 10.11
N LEU A 966 26.53 -25.10 11.00
CA LEU A 966 27.21 -23.81 11.07
C LEU A 966 28.67 -23.93 11.57
N PRO A 967 29.58 -23.07 11.10
CA PRO A 967 30.97 -23.03 11.54
C PRO A 967 31.06 -22.30 12.90
N MET A 968 30.72 -23.03 13.95
CA MET A 968 30.56 -22.51 15.31
C MET A 968 31.80 -21.79 15.88
N HIS A 969 33.00 -22.16 15.45
CA HIS A 969 34.26 -21.62 15.98
C HIS A 969 34.57 -20.16 15.58
N CYS A 970 33.97 -19.64 14.49
CA CYS A 970 34.25 -18.30 13.95
C CYS A 970 33.03 -17.36 13.95
N LEU A 971 31.85 -17.86 14.32
CA LEU A 971 30.59 -17.13 14.27
C LEU A 971 30.50 -16.09 15.40
N THR A 972 30.18 -14.85 15.06
CA THR A 972 30.01 -13.73 16.01
C THR A 972 28.55 -13.31 16.17
N HIS A 973 27.73 -13.44 15.12
CA HIS A 973 26.31 -13.07 15.10
C HIS A 973 25.46 -14.22 14.57
N LEU A 974 24.45 -14.62 15.33
CA LEU A 974 23.50 -15.67 14.94
C LEU A 974 22.06 -15.19 15.14
N GLN A 975 21.30 -15.15 14.05
CA GLN A 975 19.89 -14.73 14.06
C GLN A 975 18.98 -15.89 13.66
N LEU A 976 18.17 -16.34 14.62
CA LEU A 976 17.24 -17.47 14.49
C LEU A 976 15.86 -17.11 15.04
N SER A 977 15.35 -15.92 14.71
CA SER A 977 14.04 -15.47 15.20
C SER A 977 12.89 -16.24 14.54
N ALA A 978 11.88 -16.66 15.31
CA ALA A 978 10.64 -17.28 14.84
C ALA A 978 10.82 -18.48 13.88
N VAL A 979 11.77 -19.36 14.18
CA VAL A 979 12.12 -20.53 13.35
C VAL A 979 11.45 -21.84 13.77
N CYS A 980 10.98 -21.92 15.02
CA CYS A 980 10.32 -23.11 15.59
C CYS A 980 8.81 -23.22 15.28
N ARG A 981 8.28 -22.45 14.33
CA ARG A 981 6.84 -22.43 13.98
C ARG A 981 6.50 -23.39 12.83
N GLY A 982 6.81 -24.68 12.99
CA GLY A 982 6.58 -25.71 11.97
C GLY A 982 5.27 -26.49 12.18
N PRO A 983 4.65 -27.04 11.11
CA PRO A 983 3.40 -27.82 11.18
C PRO A 983 3.51 -29.13 11.98
N SER A 984 4.71 -29.56 12.33
CA SER A 984 4.99 -30.75 13.14
C SER A 984 4.82 -30.53 14.66
N ASP A 985 4.55 -29.30 15.12
CA ASP A 985 4.51 -28.96 16.55
C ASP A 985 3.11 -28.53 17.08
N GLN A 986 2.04 -28.71 16.30
CA GLN A 986 0.64 -28.78 16.79
C GLN A 986 0.11 -30.21 16.70
N PRO A 987 -0.77 -30.62 17.64
CA PRO A 987 -0.53 -31.84 18.40
C PRO A 987 -1.06 -33.09 17.69
N ALA A 988 -0.18 -34.07 17.50
CA ALA A 988 -0.59 -35.46 17.34
C ALA A 988 -1.08 -36.07 18.68
N MET A 989 -1.97 -35.37 19.41
CA MET A 989 -2.52 -35.76 20.72
C MET A 989 -3.76 -36.66 20.65
N GLU A 990 -4.11 -37.23 19.50
CA GLU A 990 -5.14 -38.29 19.45
C GLU A 990 -4.57 -39.68 19.13
N ILE A 991 -3.38 -39.77 18.54
CA ILE A 991 -2.74 -41.05 18.22
C ILE A 991 -1.72 -41.46 19.29
N LEU A 992 -1.03 -40.50 19.92
CA LEU A 992 -0.09 -40.79 21.02
C LEU A 992 -0.78 -41.03 22.37
N THR A 993 -1.93 -40.41 22.61
CA THR A 993 -2.70 -40.55 23.86
C THR A 993 -3.36 -41.93 23.97
N LYS A 994 -3.62 -42.57 22.82
CA LYS A 994 -4.09 -43.97 22.73
C LYS A 994 -2.97 -45.01 22.84
N LEU A 995 -1.72 -44.62 22.58
CA LEU A 995 -0.54 -45.49 22.72
C LEU A 995 0.15 -45.34 24.08
N LEU A 996 -0.06 -44.22 24.78
CA LEU A 996 0.56 -43.94 26.08
C LEU A 996 -0.32 -44.32 27.29
N THR A 997 -1.53 -44.84 27.08
CA THR A 997 -2.42 -45.31 28.16
C THR A 997 -2.06 -46.69 28.71
N GLN A 998 -0.93 -47.30 28.30
CA GLN A 998 -0.57 -48.66 28.73
C GLN A 998 0.71 -48.81 29.56
N MET A 999 1.47 -47.77 29.88
CA MET A 999 2.62 -47.95 30.79
C MET A 999 2.85 -46.77 31.73
N PHE A 1000 2.88 -47.09 33.02
CA PHE A 1000 3.15 -46.18 34.13
C PHE A 1000 4.50 -45.46 34.02
N SER A 1001 4.48 -44.21 34.52
CA SER A 1001 5.60 -43.45 35.11
C SER A 1001 6.63 -42.79 34.17
N MET A 1002 6.79 -41.48 34.40
CA MET A 1002 7.79 -40.51 33.91
C MET A 1002 7.54 -39.79 32.57
N ASP A 1003 7.16 -38.51 32.68
CA ASP A 1003 7.68 -37.30 31.98
C ASP A 1003 8.30 -37.43 30.57
N CYS A 1004 7.70 -38.18 29.64
CA CYS A 1004 8.29 -38.31 28.29
C CYS A 1004 7.88 -37.20 27.29
N GLY A 1005 6.90 -36.34 27.60
CA GLY A 1005 6.49 -35.23 26.73
C GLY A 1005 7.35 -33.96 26.84
N LEU A 1006 7.72 -33.58 28.07
CA LEU A 1006 8.62 -32.44 28.32
C LEU A 1006 10.07 -32.77 27.95
N VAL A 1007 10.52 -34.02 28.12
CA VAL A 1007 11.91 -34.43 27.90
C VAL A 1007 12.34 -34.36 26.43
N LEU A 1008 11.42 -34.55 25.47
CA LEU A 1008 11.76 -34.39 24.05
C LEU A 1008 11.95 -32.91 23.70
N ARG A 1009 11.05 -32.00 24.09
CA ARG A 1009 11.18 -30.54 23.83
C ARG A 1009 12.41 -29.93 24.50
N ILE A 1010 12.79 -30.39 25.70
CA ILE A 1010 13.96 -29.90 26.46
C ILE A 1010 15.30 -30.32 25.79
N LYS A 1011 15.36 -31.49 25.12
CA LYS A 1011 16.60 -31.98 24.48
C LYS A 1011 17.15 -31.07 23.38
N TYR A 1012 16.29 -30.37 22.63
CA TYR A 1012 16.70 -29.60 21.44
C TYR A 1012 17.38 -28.27 21.78
N ILE A 1013 16.92 -27.62 22.84
CA ILE A 1013 17.49 -26.37 23.36
C ILE A 1013 18.84 -26.63 24.05
N LEU A 1014 18.97 -27.78 24.71
CA LEU A 1014 20.26 -28.25 25.24
C LEU A 1014 21.34 -28.43 24.15
N VAL A 1015 20.99 -28.60 22.87
CA VAL A 1015 21.97 -28.69 21.78
C VAL A 1015 22.64 -27.34 21.53
N ILE A 1016 21.91 -26.21 21.56
CA ILE A 1016 22.53 -24.87 21.49
C ILE A 1016 23.52 -24.71 22.65
N PHE A 1017 23.10 -25.07 23.86
CA PHE A 1017 23.86 -24.84 25.09
C PHE A 1017 25.06 -25.75 25.26
N ARG A 1018 25.03 -26.95 24.67
CA ARG A 1018 26.21 -27.82 24.52
C ARG A 1018 27.15 -27.35 23.40
N CYS A 1019 26.67 -26.58 22.44
CA CYS A 1019 27.48 -26.05 21.33
C CYS A 1019 28.12 -24.67 21.65
N LEU A 1020 27.56 -23.89 22.56
CA LEU A 1020 28.10 -22.57 22.98
C LEU A 1020 29.54 -22.59 23.53
N PRO A 1021 29.96 -23.58 24.34
CA PRO A 1021 31.37 -23.73 24.73
C PRO A 1021 32.31 -23.93 23.53
N VAL A 1022 31.77 -24.39 22.39
CA VAL A 1022 32.48 -24.62 21.12
C VAL A 1022 32.44 -23.37 20.21
N CYS A 1023 31.73 -22.30 20.61
CA CYS A 1023 31.61 -21.02 19.90
C CYS A 1023 32.33 -19.87 20.63
N PRO A 1024 33.68 -19.84 20.67
CA PRO A 1024 34.42 -18.85 21.46
C PRO A 1024 34.19 -17.39 21.01
N SER A 1025 33.74 -17.18 19.77
CA SER A 1025 33.64 -15.85 19.16
C SER A 1025 32.24 -15.26 19.15
N LEU A 1026 31.22 -15.93 19.71
CA LEU A 1026 29.83 -15.46 19.64
C LEU A 1026 29.61 -14.21 20.53
N VAL A 1027 29.09 -13.14 19.92
CA VAL A 1027 28.87 -11.83 20.54
C VAL A 1027 27.38 -11.48 20.59
N SER A 1028 26.61 -11.90 19.57
CA SER A 1028 25.19 -11.58 19.43
C SER A 1028 24.37 -12.83 19.08
N LEU A 1029 23.28 -13.03 19.81
CA LEU A 1029 22.36 -14.16 19.64
C LEU A 1029 20.91 -13.68 19.67
N ASP A 1030 20.18 -13.89 18.58
CA ASP A 1030 18.74 -13.61 18.50
C ASP A 1030 17.93 -14.90 18.37
N LEU A 1031 17.13 -15.18 19.39
CA LEU A 1031 16.21 -16.32 19.48
C LEU A 1031 14.75 -15.87 19.64
N SER A 1032 14.43 -14.60 19.39
CA SER A 1032 13.09 -14.06 19.54
C SER A 1032 12.01 -14.84 18.77
N GLY A 1033 10.76 -14.82 19.23
CA GLY A 1033 9.63 -15.43 18.54
C GLY A 1033 9.62 -16.96 18.49
N ASN A 1034 10.48 -17.63 19.28
CA ASN A 1034 10.54 -19.08 19.44
C ASN A 1034 9.89 -19.49 20.78
N PRO A 1035 8.63 -19.94 20.80
CA PRO A 1035 7.91 -20.25 22.04
C PRO A 1035 8.52 -21.42 22.81
N SER A 1036 9.24 -22.30 22.12
CA SER A 1036 9.92 -23.45 22.74
C SER A 1036 11.01 -23.05 23.73
N VAL A 1037 11.56 -21.83 23.63
CA VAL A 1037 12.61 -21.32 24.53
C VAL A 1037 11.97 -20.89 25.86
N THR A 1038 12.21 -21.68 26.91
CA THR A 1038 11.64 -21.48 28.27
C THR A 1038 12.69 -20.99 29.28
N SER A 1039 12.26 -20.72 30.53
CA SER A 1039 13.14 -20.33 31.65
C SER A 1039 14.22 -21.37 31.97
N VAL A 1040 13.90 -22.67 31.87
CA VAL A 1040 14.88 -23.77 31.98
C VAL A 1040 15.94 -23.68 30.88
N GLY A 1041 15.52 -23.28 29.68
CA GLY A 1041 16.42 -23.01 28.58
C GLY A 1041 17.34 -21.82 28.87
N LEU A 1042 16.79 -20.71 29.36
CA LEU A 1042 17.57 -19.54 29.76
C LEU A 1042 18.62 -19.86 30.85
N GLN A 1043 18.25 -20.63 31.88
CA GLN A 1043 19.20 -21.05 32.92
C GLN A 1043 20.34 -21.89 32.34
N SER A 1044 20.02 -22.79 31.41
CA SER A 1044 21.02 -23.64 30.75
C SER A 1044 21.97 -22.82 29.85
N LEU A 1045 21.47 -21.78 29.19
CA LEU A 1045 22.28 -20.81 28.45
C LEU A 1045 23.29 -20.12 29.37
N LEU A 1046 22.82 -19.60 30.50
CA LEU A 1046 23.64 -18.87 31.46
C LEU A 1046 24.70 -19.77 32.09
N ASN A 1047 24.33 -20.99 32.48
CA ASN A 1047 25.29 -21.98 32.97
C ASN A 1047 26.39 -22.26 31.95
N ALA A 1048 26.04 -22.42 30.67
CA ALA A 1048 27.03 -22.61 29.60
C ALA A 1048 27.93 -21.38 29.39
N LEU A 1049 27.40 -20.16 29.52
CA LEU A 1049 28.19 -18.92 29.42
C LEU A 1049 29.13 -18.73 30.62
N MET A 1050 28.69 -19.13 31.82
CA MET A 1050 29.51 -19.13 33.04
C MET A 1050 30.63 -20.17 32.95
N GLU A 1051 30.32 -21.41 32.54
CA GLU A 1051 31.33 -22.46 32.31
C GLU A 1051 32.35 -22.04 31.25
N ALA A 1052 31.90 -21.32 30.21
CA ALA A 1052 32.78 -20.79 29.16
C ALA A 1052 33.51 -19.49 29.53
N GLN A 1053 33.18 -18.86 30.67
CA GLN A 1053 33.66 -17.54 31.13
C GLN A 1053 33.54 -16.43 30.07
N ARG A 1054 32.42 -16.37 29.35
CA ARG A 1054 32.27 -15.46 28.20
C ARG A 1054 30.93 -14.73 28.23
N PRO A 1055 30.92 -13.39 28.27
CA PRO A 1055 29.69 -12.62 28.19
C PRO A 1055 29.21 -12.45 26.74
N LEU A 1056 27.89 -12.40 26.54
CA LEU A 1056 27.27 -11.97 25.29
C LEU A 1056 27.08 -10.44 25.31
N THR A 1057 27.31 -9.80 24.16
CA THR A 1057 27.00 -8.37 24.04
C THR A 1057 25.53 -8.15 23.76
N HIS A 1058 24.87 -9.02 22.99
CA HIS A 1058 23.45 -8.90 22.67
C HIS A 1058 22.72 -10.25 22.76
N LEU A 1059 21.61 -10.29 23.50
CA LEU A 1059 20.71 -11.43 23.58
C LEU A 1059 19.26 -10.99 23.41
N ASN A 1060 18.60 -11.50 22.37
CA ASN A 1060 17.18 -11.22 22.11
C ASN A 1060 16.31 -12.47 22.31
N LEU A 1061 15.35 -12.36 23.24
CA LEU A 1061 14.40 -13.40 23.66
C LEU A 1061 12.95 -12.90 23.59
N GLN A 1062 12.68 -11.82 22.85
CA GLN A 1062 11.33 -11.26 22.73
C GLN A 1062 10.34 -12.31 22.17
N GLY A 1063 9.24 -12.59 22.87
CA GLY A 1063 8.24 -13.55 22.40
C GLY A 1063 8.60 -15.04 22.63
N CYS A 1064 9.60 -15.32 23.47
CA CYS A 1064 9.89 -16.64 24.03
C CYS A 1064 9.07 -16.88 25.32
N GLN A 1065 8.86 -18.14 25.73
CA GLN A 1065 8.09 -18.51 26.94
C GLN A 1065 8.96 -18.52 28.21
N VAL A 1066 9.68 -17.43 28.48
CA VAL A 1066 10.47 -17.30 29.71
C VAL A 1066 9.55 -16.85 30.85
N SER A 1067 9.31 -17.69 31.85
CA SER A 1067 8.44 -17.40 33.00
C SER A 1067 9.23 -17.34 34.31
N GLY A 1068 8.72 -16.56 35.27
CA GLY A 1068 9.24 -16.52 36.65
C GLY A 1068 8.69 -17.67 37.51
N PRO A 1069 9.28 -17.96 38.68
CA PRO A 1069 10.42 -17.28 39.29
C PRO A 1069 11.77 -17.66 38.65
N LEU A 1070 12.61 -16.68 38.29
CA LEU A 1070 13.95 -16.92 37.72
C LEU A 1070 15.01 -17.21 38.79
N GLY A 1071 14.80 -16.77 40.04
CA GLY A 1071 15.73 -16.98 41.17
C GLY A 1071 16.97 -16.08 41.12
N ASP A 1072 17.47 -15.68 42.28
CA ASP A 1072 18.53 -14.65 42.43
C ASP A 1072 19.81 -14.96 41.63
N VAL A 1073 20.23 -16.23 41.60
CA VAL A 1073 21.42 -16.67 40.85
C VAL A 1073 21.27 -16.45 39.34
N CYS A 1074 20.08 -16.67 38.77
CA CYS A 1074 19.82 -16.44 37.35
C CYS A 1074 19.81 -14.95 37.03
N LEU A 1075 19.18 -14.15 37.89
CA LEU A 1075 19.05 -12.71 37.76
C LEU A 1075 20.42 -12.01 37.81
N ASP A 1076 21.28 -12.41 38.74
CA ASP A 1076 22.65 -11.90 38.84
C ASP A 1076 23.49 -12.38 37.65
N SER A 1077 23.38 -13.64 37.25
CA SER A 1077 24.11 -14.18 36.10
C SER A 1077 23.76 -13.49 34.78
N LEU A 1078 22.47 -13.18 34.56
CA LEU A 1078 21.98 -12.38 33.44
C LEU A 1078 22.70 -11.02 33.42
N SER A 1079 22.69 -10.32 34.56
CA SER A 1079 23.32 -9.01 34.67
C SER A 1079 24.82 -9.08 34.44
N ASP A 1080 25.47 -10.14 34.90
CA ASP A 1080 26.91 -10.27 34.86
C ASP A 1080 27.48 -10.63 33.49
N HIS A 1081 26.75 -11.44 32.73
CA HIS A 1081 27.23 -12.04 31.49
C HIS A 1081 26.56 -11.51 30.22
N ILE A 1082 25.57 -10.61 30.32
CA ILE A 1082 24.90 -10.03 29.13
C ILE A 1082 24.94 -8.51 29.22
N ARG A 1083 25.33 -7.84 28.12
CA ARG A 1083 25.34 -6.37 28.04
C ARG A 1083 24.02 -5.78 27.57
N ASP A 1084 23.48 -6.27 26.46
CA ASP A 1084 22.18 -5.88 25.91
C ASP A 1084 21.21 -7.07 25.92
N LEU A 1085 20.11 -6.91 26.65
CA LEU A 1085 19.06 -7.92 26.81
C LEU A 1085 17.73 -7.36 26.32
N ARG A 1086 17.10 -8.11 25.41
CA ARG A 1086 15.71 -7.90 25.01
C ARG A 1086 14.87 -9.08 25.46
N LEU A 1087 13.98 -8.84 26.41
CA LEU A 1087 13.08 -9.87 26.95
C LEU A 1087 11.65 -9.33 26.95
N CYS A 1088 10.72 -10.08 26.36
CA CYS A 1088 9.29 -9.79 26.42
C CYS A 1088 8.54 -11.05 26.82
N SER A 1089 7.99 -11.05 28.03
CA SER A 1089 7.21 -12.16 28.55
C SER A 1089 6.03 -11.65 29.37
N GLN A 1090 4.88 -12.31 29.21
CA GLN A 1090 3.68 -12.10 30.02
C GLN A 1090 3.71 -12.89 31.33
N SER A 1091 4.56 -13.91 31.40
CA SER A 1091 4.62 -14.87 32.51
C SER A 1091 5.79 -14.60 33.46
N LEU A 1092 6.45 -13.44 33.33
CA LEU A 1092 7.51 -13.01 34.24
C LEU A 1092 6.87 -12.33 35.45
N ASN A 1093 7.11 -12.83 36.66
CA ASN A 1093 6.49 -12.28 37.87
C ASN A 1093 7.04 -10.86 38.18
N LYS A 1094 6.29 -10.07 38.96
CA LYS A 1094 6.65 -8.68 39.28
C LYS A 1094 7.95 -8.56 40.09
N LEU A 1095 8.24 -9.55 40.94
CA LEU A 1095 9.44 -9.58 41.76
C LEU A 1095 10.71 -9.74 40.92
N ASP A 1096 10.70 -10.63 39.93
CA ASP A 1096 11.80 -10.84 38.98
C ASP A 1096 12.01 -9.61 38.09
N GLN A 1097 10.93 -8.92 37.70
CA GLN A 1097 11.00 -7.68 36.94
C GLN A 1097 11.71 -6.56 37.72
N ASP A 1098 11.29 -6.35 38.97
CA ASP A 1098 11.89 -5.35 39.86
C ASP A 1098 13.34 -5.71 40.21
N ALA A 1099 13.64 -6.99 40.43
CA ALA A 1099 14.99 -7.48 40.70
C ALA A 1099 15.94 -7.31 39.49
N LEU A 1100 15.50 -7.64 38.27
CA LEU A 1100 16.27 -7.37 37.03
C LEU A 1100 16.57 -5.87 36.88
N GLN A 1101 15.56 -5.03 37.13
CA GLN A 1101 15.71 -3.58 37.01
C GLN A 1101 16.69 -3.03 38.05
N GLN A 1102 16.65 -3.50 39.28
CA GLN A 1102 17.58 -3.09 40.34
C GLN A 1102 19.00 -3.57 40.07
N SER A 1103 19.18 -4.83 39.62
CA SER A 1103 20.49 -5.40 39.34
C SER A 1103 21.21 -4.64 38.21
N TRP A 1104 20.54 -4.35 37.10
CA TRP A 1104 21.16 -3.60 35.99
C TRP A 1104 21.34 -2.10 36.25
N ARG A 1105 20.48 -1.46 37.06
CA ARG A 1105 20.67 -0.05 37.47
C ARG A 1105 21.96 0.18 38.27
N ARG A 1106 22.45 -0.83 38.99
CA ARG A 1106 23.72 -0.77 39.72
C ARG A 1106 24.94 -0.64 38.79
N ARG A 1107 24.80 -0.91 37.47
CA ARG A 1107 25.86 -0.84 36.46
C ARG A 1107 25.97 0.50 35.70
N SER A 1108 25.19 1.54 36.04
CA SER A 1108 25.21 2.88 35.39
C SER A 1108 24.89 2.90 33.88
N GLU A 1109 23.86 2.18 33.43
CA GLU A 1109 23.38 2.20 32.03
C GLU A 1109 21.90 2.59 31.91
N HIS A 1110 21.48 3.08 30.73
CA HIS A 1110 20.10 3.48 30.46
C HIS A 1110 19.18 2.27 30.28
N VAL A 1111 18.38 1.97 31.30
CA VAL A 1111 17.39 0.88 31.29
C VAL A 1111 16.05 1.41 30.79
N HIS A 1112 15.58 0.95 29.63
CA HIS A 1112 14.24 1.24 29.12
C HIS A 1112 13.29 0.07 29.42
N VAL A 1113 12.46 0.24 30.44
CA VAL A 1113 11.40 -0.72 30.79
C VAL A 1113 10.07 -0.17 30.25
N PHE A 1114 9.45 -0.91 29.33
CA PHE A 1114 8.11 -0.61 28.84
C PHE A 1114 7.15 -1.67 29.40
N SER A 1115 6.25 -1.24 30.29
CA SER A 1115 5.13 -2.06 30.77
C SER A 1115 3.82 -1.50 30.21
N HIS A 1116 3.14 -2.27 29.35
CA HIS A 1116 1.81 -1.92 28.86
C HIS A 1116 0.97 -3.20 28.86
N ASN A 1117 -0.22 -3.16 29.49
CA ASN A 1117 -1.21 -4.24 29.51
C ASN A 1117 -0.61 -5.64 29.84
N SER A 1118 0.02 -5.79 31.02
CA SER A 1118 0.54 -7.08 31.52
C SER A 1118 1.72 -7.69 30.72
N LYS A 1119 2.18 -7.02 29.66
CA LYS A 1119 3.38 -7.42 28.90
C LYS A 1119 4.57 -6.60 29.38
N CYS A 1120 5.56 -7.26 29.98
CA CYS A 1120 6.80 -6.61 30.36
C CYS A 1120 7.79 -6.72 29.19
N MET A 1121 8.08 -5.59 28.53
CA MET A 1121 9.22 -5.49 27.61
C MET A 1121 10.39 -4.82 28.33
N LEU A 1122 11.41 -5.63 28.60
CA LEU A 1122 12.70 -5.19 29.11
C LEU A 1122 13.64 -5.06 27.92
N SER A 1123 14.01 -3.82 27.59
CA SER A 1123 15.07 -3.51 26.62
C SER A 1123 16.17 -2.76 27.37
N ILE A 1124 17.29 -3.44 27.59
CA ILE A 1124 18.40 -2.88 28.33
C ILE A 1124 19.53 -2.66 27.34
N THR A 1125 19.85 -1.40 27.03
CA THR A 1125 20.91 -1.06 26.08
C THR A 1125 22.03 -0.32 26.78
N ALA A 1126 23.23 -0.89 26.77
CA ALA A 1126 24.43 -0.14 27.10
C ALA A 1126 24.56 1.04 26.13
N ALA A 1127 24.75 2.26 26.64
CA ALA A 1127 25.05 3.40 25.78
C ALA A 1127 26.42 3.16 25.11
N SER A 1128 26.44 3.08 23.78
CA SER A 1128 27.69 3.06 23.03
C SER A 1128 28.41 4.39 23.24
N GLN A 1129 29.61 4.37 23.83
CA GLN A 1129 30.60 5.42 23.57
C GLN A 1129 31.15 5.28 22.16
#